data_AF-A0A954D2B4-F1
#
_entry.id   AF-A0A954D2B4-F1
#
_cell.length_a   1.000
_cell.length_b   1.000
_cell.length_c   1.000
_cell.angle_alpha   90.00
_cell.angle_beta   90.00
_cell.angle_gamma   90.00
#
_symmetry.space_group_name_H-M   'P 1'
#
loop_
_entity.id
_entity.type
_entity.pdbx_description
1 polymer ?
#
loop_
_entity_poly.entity_id
_entity_poly.type
_entity_poly.pdbx_seq_one_letter_code
_entity_poly.pdbx_strand_id
1 'polypeptide(L)'
;MHRLTPALGLIALLLPLPGQAFRKNLPETEALAEIAGKLWWGGARGFAVVDASPSGEVWVDLAPGRAELRHALLLRGAEAAAALRRMVGVARESGLQVARSRLLRHPAFGYYLQLERHAVWGDRLLALTDLSFDRALRRNAIAIARKEVDLDALTGDARRVVTAVLDTLTDDGSTRNDLDLDPVFTRRLVRHGWLDGYTRRGSTLRAAVRAAVEPVPVRRLSAPGCQIEFLRNAFGGFAWTLATADRCELVVPLRAPEYHPDTAPLLLAVSLPPGSDPRRDAAKFTAARVLADGHVLAEWSAQRGFRADPAAWRIAIPERARGLPAAVLPGVLPPHVPVCDIHGDVHALITAHGTVHPPGGVADADGARFLADATKALPDAAHLDLIGELLFRYAYDSPDPTRPFLLGNAKLKGEIHQTTAQTLRTACGGLCRGDCDDLAELYHTILTRQGKLAHVLDLPAHAAVGWVEKQTDGTYRTFVLHTQPPLTFGGGTAADSLVAAYRHFYGSQPIDRDQLPIATRFFGENIRSSWVLSHRIFTDARYAKTMLDVQRDWHLHTYRQGVDKMQQLLAAGDHDPANYLELAGLAERTGQWDEAVRMTRQAIDRLGAGVDPTEHQVRIVSNLLLARNKSSAKQVITTIQTRHAKDKSEPRRASAAYHAITLAAALLSADDPAAAKQVLEHTAAPYIAQLVGEARSRPRRAGSDESAEDERAAQRRELMANFCSVWALTLAHLRERTGAAPTTADLATLDAWLEHLAFRDL
;
A
#
# COMPACT_ATOMS: atom_id res chain seq x y z
N MET A 1 -20.59 -0.04 93.90
CA MET A 1 -19.85 -0.17 95.17
C MET A 1 -18.42 -0.56 94.83
N HIS A 2 -17.45 0.28 95.24
CA HIS A 2 -15.99 0.05 95.38
C HIS A 2 -15.19 -0.47 94.17
N ARG A 3 -13.93 -0.10 93.89
CA ARG A 3 -12.99 1.01 94.16
C ARG A 3 -11.73 0.64 93.32
N LEU A 4 -11.14 1.63 92.63
CA LEU A 4 -9.71 1.85 92.33
C LEU A 4 -8.84 0.85 91.50
N THR A 5 -8.42 1.35 90.32
CA THR A 5 -7.12 1.37 89.55
C THR A 5 -5.80 0.83 90.17
N PRO A 6 -4.65 0.65 89.44
CA PRO A 6 -4.21 1.23 88.12
C PRO A 6 -3.60 0.23 87.09
N ALA A 7 -3.70 0.45 85.78
CA ALA A 7 -2.86 1.24 84.83
C ALA A 7 -1.47 0.67 84.45
N LEU A 8 -1.19 0.77 83.14
CA LEU A 8 0.06 0.55 82.37
C LEU A 8 0.35 -0.87 81.86
N GLY A 9 -0.15 -1.15 80.65
CA GLY A 9 0.39 -2.17 79.74
C GLY A 9 0.52 -1.58 78.33
N LEU A 10 1.76 -1.48 77.85
CA LEU A 10 2.18 -1.05 76.52
C LEU A 10 1.30 -1.65 75.41
N ILE A 11 0.70 -0.80 74.57
CA ILE A 11 0.27 -1.17 73.23
C ILE A 11 1.53 -1.16 72.35
N ALA A 12 2.11 -2.34 72.12
CA ALA A 12 3.06 -2.53 71.03
C ALA A 12 2.26 -2.60 69.72
N LEU A 13 2.29 -1.49 68.96
CA LEU A 13 1.96 -1.48 67.54
C LEU A 13 2.79 -2.54 66.81
N LEU A 14 2.13 -3.57 66.28
CA LEU A 14 2.69 -4.50 65.30
C LEU A 14 3.00 -3.74 64.00
N LEU A 15 4.17 -3.09 63.94
CA LEU A 15 4.77 -2.69 62.68
C LEU A 15 5.36 -3.94 62.01
N PRO A 16 5.09 -4.19 60.72
CA PRO A 16 5.70 -5.30 59.99
C PRO A 16 7.22 -5.14 59.94
N LEU A 17 7.95 -6.25 60.09
CA LEU A 17 9.41 -6.29 59.98
C LEU A 17 9.87 -5.62 58.67
N PRO A 18 10.97 -4.83 58.64
CA PRO A 18 11.41 -4.02 57.49
C PRO A 18 11.81 -4.78 56.21
N GLY A 19 11.53 -6.09 56.08
CA GLY A 19 12.05 -6.95 55.02
C GLY A 19 11.04 -7.55 54.04
N GLN A 20 9.75 -7.19 54.08
CA GLN A 20 8.72 -7.88 53.26
C GLN A 20 7.77 -6.99 52.45
N ALA A 21 7.90 -5.66 52.52
CA ALA A 21 6.99 -4.74 51.83
C ALA A 21 7.04 -4.85 50.28
N PHE A 22 8.12 -5.39 49.72
CA PHE A 22 8.28 -5.60 48.28
C PHE A 22 7.57 -6.86 47.76
N ARG A 23 7.14 -7.79 48.62
CA ARG A 23 6.48 -9.05 48.20
C ARG A 23 5.21 -8.79 47.37
N LYS A 24 4.47 -7.71 47.68
CA LYS A 24 3.28 -7.29 46.94
C LYS A 24 3.56 -6.89 45.48
N ASN A 25 4.81 -6.59 45.16
CA ASN A 25 5.25 -6.21 43.82
C ASN A 25 5.76 -7.42 43.02
N LEU A 26 5.80 -8.63 43.60
CA LEU A 26 6.28 -9.83 42.91
C LEU A 26 5.14 -10.59 42.23
N PRO A 27 5.39 -11.23 41.07
CA PRO A 27 4.39 -12.12 40.47
C PRO A 27 4.22 -13.39 41.30
N GLU A 28 2.99 -13.93 41.33
CA GLU A 28 2.74 -15.26 41.86
C GLU A 28 3.37 -16.30 40.92
N THR A 29 4.35 -17.07 41.41
CA THR A 29 5.05 -18.08 40.61
C THR A 29 5.74 -19.12 41.48
N GLU A 30 5.75 -20.37 41.03
CA GLU A 30 6.47 -21.49 41.65
C GLU A 30 8.00 -21.33 41.60
N ALA A 31 8.50 -20.41 40.76
CA ALA A 31 9.92 -20.08 40.68
C ALA A 31 10.46 -19.37 41.93
N LEU A 32 9.58 -18.87 42.79
CA LEU A 32 9.88 -18.23 44.05
C LEU A 32 9.55 -19.19 45.20
N ALA A 33 10.54 -19.46 46.05
CA ALA A 33 10.38 -20.33 47.21
C ALA A 33 10.81 -19.59 48.48
N GLU A 34 10.03 -19.72 49.56
CA GLU A 34 10.42 -19.21 50.87
C GLU A 34 11.29 -20.24 51.59
N ILE A 35 12.54 -19.87 51.89
CA ILE A 35 13.52 -20.73 52.56
C ILE A 35 14.15 -19.94 53.69
N ALA A 36 13.98 -20.44 54.92
CA ALA A 36 14.47 -19.79 56.15
C ALA A 36 14.04 -18.31 56.27
N GLY A 37 12.79 -18.00 55.94
CA GLY A 37 12.20 -16.65 56.04
C GLY A 37 12.66 -15.66 54.96
N LYS A 38 13.49 -16.10 54.00
CA LYS A 38 13.88 -15.31 52.82
C LYS A 38 13.22 -15.88 51.57
N LEU A 39 12.92 -15.01 50.62
CA LEU A 39 12.40 -15.43 49.33
C LEU A 39 13.56 -15.71 48.37
N TRP A 40 13.53 -16.86 47.73
CA TRP A 40 14.58 -17.33 46.82
C TRP A 40 14.04 -17.55 45.42
N TRP A 41 14.75 -17.04 44.42
CA TRP A 41 14.43 -17.23 43.01
C TRP A 41 15.29 -18.34 42.39
N GLY A 42 14.66 -19.34 41.77
CA GLY A 42 15.34 -20.48 41.14
C GLY A 42 15.60 -21.68 42.06
N GLY A 43 14.83 -21.81 43.15
CA GLY A 43 14.87 -22.93 44.08
C GLY A 43 16.00 -22.84 45.13
N ALA A 44 16.33 -23.97 45.77
CA ALA A 44 17.26 -24.04 46.91
C ALA A 44 18.71 -23.63 46.61
N ARG A 45 19.11 -23.66 45.33
CA ARG A 45 20.42 -23.15 44.87
C ARG A 45 20.30 -21.75 44.25
N GLY A 46 19.13 -21.13 44.32
CA GLY A 46 18.77 -19.88 43.67
C GLY A 46 19.48 -18.66 44.25
N PHE A 47 18.88 -17.49 44.04
CA PHE A 47 19.36 -16.24 44.62
C PHE A 47 18.31 -15.65 45.54
N ALA A 48 18.75 -15.08 46.67
CA ALA A 48 17.84 -14.39 47.58
C ALA A 48 17.31 -13.11 46.91
N VAL A 49 15.99 -12.94 46.87
CA VAL A 49 15.34 -11.71 46.44
C VAL A 49 15.49 -10.69 47.56
N VAL A 50 16.10 -9.55 47.25
CA VAL A 50 16.42 -8.50 48.25
C VAL A 50 15.59 -7.23 48.09
N ASP A 51 15.00 -6.99 46.91
CA ASP A 51 14.14 -5.84 46.65
C ASP A 51 13.26 -6.08 45.41
N ALA A 52 12.14 -5.37 45.31
CA ALA A 52 11.29 -5.32 44.11
C ALA A 52 10.54 -3.99 44.00
N SER A 53 10.70 -3.30 42.87
CA SER A 53 10.05 -2.02 42.61
C SER A 53 8.59 -2.19 42.17
N PRO A 54 7.74 -1.16 42.36
CA PRO A 54 6.40 -1.15 41.77
C PRO A 54 6.40 -1.19 40.23
N SER A 55 7.51 -0.80 39.59
CA SER A 55 7.68 -0.86 38.13
C SER A 55 8.06 -2.26 37.61
N GLY A 56 8.20 -3.25 38.49
CA GLY A 56 8.47 -4.64 38.14
C GLY A 56 9.95 -4.99 37.95
N GLU A 57 10.86 -4.20 38.54
CA GLU A 57 12.28 -4.50 38.62
C GLU A 57 12.57 -5.25 39.93
N VAL A 58 13.19 -6.42 39.85
CA VAL A 58 13.48 -7.26 41.02
C VAL A 58 14.98 -7.41 41.20
N TRP A 59 15.45 -7.27 42.42
CA TRP A 59 16.87 -7.39 42.73
C TRP A 59 17.15 -8.68 43.49
N VAL A 60 18.17 -9.41 43.04
CA VAL A 60 18.67 -10.61 43.71
C VAL A 60 20.11 -10.44 44.19
N ASP A 61 20.42 -11.04 45.33
CA ASP A 61 21.76 -10.99 45.95
C ASP A 61 22.74 -11.92 45.24
N LEU A 62 23.92 -11.40 44.89
CA LEU A 62 25.00 -12.16 44.27
C LEU A 62 26.16 -12.46 45.24
N ALA A 63 26.30 -11.75 46.36
CA ALA A 63 27.37 -11.86 47.36
C ALA A 63 28.83 -11.92 46.81
N PRO A 64 29.54 -10.78 46.63
CA PRO A 64 29.08 -9.41 46.80
C PRO A 64 28.33 -8.89 45.56
N GLY A 65 27.38 -7.99 45.77
CA GLY A 65 26.66 -7.28 44.69
C GLY A 65 25.23 -7.76 44.50
N ARG A 66 24.55 -7.15 43.52
CA ARG A 66 23.15 -7.47 43.17
C ARG A 66 22.92 -7.47 41.66
N ALA A 67 22.00 -8.32 41.22
CA ALA A 67 21.50 -8.35 39.84
C ALA A 67 20.06 -7.87 39.78
N GLU A 68 19.76 -6.96 38.86
CA GLU A 68 18.41 -6.60 38.46
C GLU A 68 17.85 -7.64 37.48
N LEU A 69 16.61 -8.07 37.72
CA LEU A 69 15.83 -8.99 36.91
C LEU A 69 14.54 -8.29 36.49
N ARG A 70 14.12 -8.49 35.24
CA ARG A 70 12.75 -8.14 34.81
C ARG A 70 11.75 -9.19 35.29
N HIS A 71 10.51 -8.78 35.60
CA HIS A 71 9.41 -9.68 35.98
C HIS A 71 9.29 -10.95 35.11
N ALA A 72 9.38 -10.81 33.78
CA ALA A 72 9.26 -11.95 32.87
C ALA A 72 10.36 -13.03 33.06
N LEU A 73 11.51 -12.66 33.63
CA LEU A 73 12.58 -13.62 33.94
C LEU A 73 12.31 -14.39 35.24
N LEU A 74 11.52 -13.82 36.15
CA LEU A 74 11.16 -14.52 37.38
C LEU A 74 10.39 -15.80 37.09
N LEU A 75 9.48 -15.75 36.11
CA LEU A 75 8.68 -16.89 35.66
C LEU A 75 9.53 -18.05 35.09
N ARG A 76 10.80 -17.81 34.73
CA ARG A 76 11.72 -18.80 34.14
C ARG A 76 12.76 -19.33 35.16
N GLY A 77 12.41 -19.24 36.44
CA GLY A 77 13.16 -19.60 37.66
C GLY A 77 14.48 -20.34 37.48
N ALA A 78 14.41 -21.65 37.29
CA ALA A 78 15.59 -22.51 37.40
C ALA A 78 16.63 -22.28 36.28
N GLU A 79 16.19 -22.12 35.02
CA GLU A 79 17.08 -21.93 33.87
C GLU A 79 17.79 -20.58 33.94
N ALA A 80 17.03 -19.52 34.17
CA ALA A 80 17.55 -18.16 34.26
C ALA A 80 18.49 -17.99 35.46
N ALA A 81 18.17 -18.59 36.62
CA ALA A 81 19.06 -18.59 37.77
C ALA A 81 20.36 -19.39 37.50
N ALA A 82 20.26 -20.55 36.84
CA ALA A 82 21.46 -21.30 36.45
C ALA A 82 22.36 -20.50 35.49
N ALA A 83 21.77 -19.79 34.52
CA ALA A 83 22.49 -18.91 33.61
C ALA A 83 23.16 -17.76 34.36
N LEU A 84 22.44 -17.07 35.26
CA LEU A 84 22.99 -15.99 36.07
C LEU A 84 24.19 -16.46 36.89
N ARG A 85 24.10 -17.63 37.54
CA ARG A 85 25.19 -18.17 38.35
C ARG A 85 26.46 -18.38 37.54
N ARG A 86 26.34 -18.98 36.35
CA ARG A 86 27.49 -19.19 35.45
C ARG A 86 28.13 -17.85 35.05
N MET A 87 27.31 -16.89 34.63
CA MET A 87 27.80 -15.59 34.17
C MET A 87 28.44 -14.75 35.28
N VAL A 88 27.95 -14.85 36.51
CA VAL A 88 28.57 -14.23 37.69
C VAL A 88 29.93 -14.87 38.00
N GLY A 89 30.06 -16.19 37.83
CA GLY A 89 31.35 -16.89 37.95
C GLY A 89 32.38 -16.33 36.97
N VAL A 90 32.04 -16.28 35.68
CA VAL A 90 32.91 -15.75 34.61
C VAL A 90 33.29 -14.29 34.87
N ALA A 91 32.34 -13.45 35.31
CA ALA A 91 32.63 -12.05 35.66
C ALA A 91 33.68 -11.96 36.79
N ARG A 92 33.56 -12.79 37.82
CA ARG A 92 34.48 -12.81 38.97
C ARG A 92 35.86 -13.34 38.60
N GLU A 93 35.91 -14.42 37.83
CA GLU A 93 37.17 -14.99 37.32
C GLU A 93 37.92 -13.97 36.45
N SER A 94 37.19 -13.09 35.77
CA SER A 94 37.74 -11.97 34.99
C SER A 94 38.04 -10.72 35.81
N GLY A 95 37.95 -10.78 37.14
CA GLY A 95 38.24 -9.66 38.05
C GLY A 95 37.22 -8.52 38.04
N LEU A 96 36.03 -8.73 37.45
CA LEU A 96 35.00 -7.70 37.37
C LEU A 96 34.10 -7.67 38.60
N GLN A 97 33.78 -6.45 39.05
CA GLN A 97 32.81 -6.24 40.11
C GLN A 97 31.38 -6.38 39.56
N VAL A 98 30.59 -7.25 40.19
CA VAL A 98 29.15 -7.44 39.88
C VAL A 98 28.23 -6.61 40.79
N ALA A 99 28.75 -5.49 41.32
CA ALA A 99 28.06 -4.67 42.32
C ALA A 99 26.68 -4.19 41.86
N ARG A 100 26.56 -3.81 40.58
CA ARG A 100 25.29 -3.53 39.89
C ARG A 100 25.32 -4.17 38.52
N SER A 101 24.56 -5.25 38.36
CA SER A 101 24.43 -5.98 37.11
C SER A 101 22.96 -6.12 36.73
N ARG A 102 22.67 -6.39 35.46
CA ARG A 102 21.31 -6.64 34.98
C ARG A 102 21.28 -7.93 34.17
N LEU A 103 20.48 -8.89 34.59
CA LEU A 103 20.23 -10.09 33.80
C LEU A 103 19.20 -9.75 32.73
N LEU A 104 19.57 -9.96 31.47
CA LEU A 104 18.72 -9.74 30.33
C LEU A 104 18.59 -11.05 29.54
N ARG A 105 17.50 -11.16 28.77
CA ARG A 105 17.31 -12.23 27.81
C ARG A 105 17.00 -11.61 26.46
N HIS A 106 17.79 -11.97 25.45
CA HIS A 106 17.53 -11.60 24.07
C HIS A 106 16.96 -12.80 23.30
N PRO A 107 15.98 -12.59 22.40
CA PRO A 107 15.37 -13.65 21.59
C PRO A 107 16.36 -14.52 20.79
N ALA A 108 17.45 -13.96 20.27
CA ALA A 108 18.41 -14.69 19.43
C ALA A 108 19.56 -15.37 20.19
N PHE A 109 20.13 -14.70 21.19
CA PHE A 109 21.32 -15.18 21.88
C PHE A 109 21.08 -15.54 23.35
N GLY A 110 19.84 -15.48 23.83
CA GLY A 110 19.46 -15.95 25.15
C GLY A 110 19.90 -15.01 26.28
N TYR A 111 20.27 -15.60 27.41
CA TYR A 111 20.60 -14.85 28.62
C TYR A 111 21.99 -14.21 28.53
N TYR A 112 22.10 -12.96 28.97
CA TYR A 112 23.37 -12.28 29.17
C TYR A 112 23.32 -11.39 30.42
N LEU A 113 24.46 -11.26 31.09
CA LEU A 113 24.62 -10.41 32.26
C LEU A 113 25.26 -9.09 31.84
N GLN A 114 24.49 -8.01 31.83
CA GLN A 114 25.02 -6.68 31.56
C GLN A 114 25.68 -6.10 32.82
N LEU A 115 26.91 -5.60 32.64
CA LEU A 115 27.69 -4.83 33.60
C LEU A 115 27.86 -3.40 33.05
N GLU A 116 28.55 -2.52 33.78
CA GLU A 116 28.71 -1.10 33.40
C GLU A 116 29.40 -0.91 32.04
N ARG A 117 30.53 -1.60 31.82
CA ARG A 117 31.34 -1.51 30.58
C ARG A 117 31.53 -2.86 29.89
N HIS A 118 30.82 -3.88 30.35
CA HIS A 118 30.97 -5.23 29.87
C HIS A 118 29.62 -5.95 29.82
N ALA A 119 29.56 -7.06 29.11
CA ALA A 119 28.50 -8.05 29.27
C ALA A 119 29.13 -9.44 29.34
N VAL A 120 28.54 -10.34 30.12
CA VAL A 120 28.90 -11.76 30.09
C VAL A 120 27.81 -12.50 29.32
N TRP A 121 28.22 -13.29 28.32
CA TRP A 121 27.34 -14.13 27.53
C TRP A 121 27.92 -15.54 27.43
N GLY A 122 27.23 -16.52 28.00
CA GLY A 122 27.78 -17.86 28.16
C GLY A 122 29.04 -17.84 29.04
N ASP A 123 30.16 -18.27 28.48
CA ASP A 123 31.51 -18.27 29.04
C ASP A 123 32.36 -17.08 28.57
N ARG A 124 31.78 -16.14 27.81
CA ARG A 124 32.51 -15.03 27.18
C ARG A 124 32.29 -13.72 27.92
N LEU A 125 33.38 -12.99 28.12
CA LEU A 125 33.36 -11.59 28.54
C LEU A 125 33.43 -10.68 27.30
N LEU A 126 32.43 -9.82 27.14
CA LEU A 126 32.30 -8.88 26.01
C LEU A 126 32.51 -7.46 26.51
N ALA A 127 33.35 -6.68 25.82
CA ALA A 127 33.52 -5.25 26.07
C ALA A 127 32.37 -4.46 25.42
N LEU A 128 31.76 -3.55 26.19
CA LEU A 128 30.70 -2.66 25.74
C LEU A 128 31.28 -1.35 25.20
N THR A 129 30.89 -0.98 23.99
CA THR A 129 31.24 0.29 23.35
C THR A 129 29.97 0.97 22.85
N ASP A 130 29.68 2.17 23.35
CA ASP A 130 28.66 3.05 22.77
C ASP A 130 29.28 3.84 21.61
N LEU A 131 28.53 3.97 20.51
CA LEU A 131 28.98 4.58 19.27
C LEU A 131 28.10 5.80 18.96
N SER A 132 28.72 6.86 18.43
CA SER A 132 27.99 8.08 18.08
C SER A 132 27.05 7.85 16.90
N PHE A 133 25.83 8.37 17.00
CA PHE A 133 24.83 8.26 15.96
C PHE A 133 23.99 9.52 15.86
N ASP A 134 24.19 10.28 14.78
CA ASP A 134 23.43 11.49 14.50
C ASP A 134 22.28 11.19 13.53
N ARG A 135 21.06 11.15 14.09
CA ARG A 135 19.82 10.99 13.31
C ARG A 135 19.50 12.22 12.47
N ALA A 136 19.73 13.41 13.01
CA ALA A 136 19.36 14.66 12.37
C ALA A 136 20.21 14.89 11.12
N LEU A 137 21.52 14.64 11.22
CA LEU A 137 22.44 14.73 10.08
C LEU A 137 21.99 13.86 8.91
N ARG A 138 21.61 12.60 9.17
CA ARG A 138 21.17 11.66 8.14
C ARG A 138 19.81 12.04 7.52
N ARG A 139 18.86 12.55 8.32
CA ARG A 139 17.59 13.07 7.79
C ARG A 139 17.79 14.33 6.95
N ASN A 140 18.67 15.24 7.39
CA ASN A 140 18.98 16.47 6.67
C ASN A 140 19.60 16.18 5.29
N ALA A 141 20.37 15.09 5.15
CA ALA A 141 20.89 14.68 3.85
C ALA A 141 19.78 14.36 2.82
N ILE A 142 18.65 13.78 3.26
CA ILE A 142 17.48 13.57 2.38
C ILE A 142 16.89 14.92 1.98
N ALA A 143 16.70 15.82 2.94
CA ALA A 143 16.11 17.14 2.66
C ALA A 143 16.97 17.97 1.69
N ILE A 144 18.31 17.84 1.75
CA ILE A 144 19.23 18.46 0.79
C ILE A 144 19.11 17.78 -0.57
N ALA A 145 19.26 16.46 -0.65
CA ALA A 145 19.22 15.72 -1.92
C ALA A 145 17.87 15.85 -2.63
N ARG A 146 16.77 15.99 -1.87
CA ARG A 146 15.43 16.25 -2.40
C ARG A 146 15.38 17.52 -3.24
N LYS A 147 16.08 18.59 -2.83
CA LYS A 147 16.11 19.87 -3.56
C LYS A 147 16.84 19.78 -4.90
N GLU A 148 17.65 18.72 -5.09
CA GLU A 148 18.40 18.48 -6.32
C GLU A 148 17.65 17.59 -7.32
N VAL A 149 16.50 17.04 -6.94
CA VAL A 149 15.67 16.23 -7.83
C VAL A 149 15.06 17.12 -8.90
N ASP A 150 15.46 16.85 -10.14
CA ASP A 150 14.92 17.52 -11.32
C ASP A 150 13.55 16.93 -11.67
N LEU A 151 12.51 17.73 -11.45
CA LEU A 151 11.13 17.41 -11.78
C LEU A 151 10.68 18.06 -13.09
N ASP A 152 11.55 18.73 -13.85
CA ASP A 152 11.14 19.48 -15.04
C ASP A 152 10.74 18.57 -16.21
N ALA A 153 11.20 17.33 -16.20
CA ALA A 153 10.74 16.27 -17.10
C ALA A 153 9.35 15.70 -16.71
N LEU A 154 8.83 16.11 -15.54
CA LEU A 154 7.53 15.73 -15.02
C LEU A 154 6.59 16.93 -15.02
N THR A 155 5.33 16.64 -15.27
CA THR A 155 4.35 17.64 -15.64
C THR A 155 2.98 17.19 -15.17
N GLY A 156 2.09 18.14 -14.88
CA GLY A 156 0.75 17.88 -14.38
C GLY A 156 0.72 16.89 -13.20
N ASP A 157 -0.15 15.90 -13.31
CA ASP A 157 -0.36 14.89 -12.26
C ASP A 157 0.90 14.11 -11.90
N ALA A 158 1.75 13.79 -12.87
CA ALA A 158 3.00 13.08 -12.61
C ALA A 158 3.94 13.88 -11.70
N ARG A 159 4.02 15.20 -11.91
CA ARG A 159 4.82 16.08 -11.04
C ARG A 159 4.22 16.17 -9.64
N ARG A 160 2.89 16.32 -9.53
CA ARG A 160 2.18 16.42 -8.25
C ARG A 160 2.37 15.17 -7.39
N VAL A 161 2.17 13.98 -7.97
CA VAL A 161 2.39 12.70 -7.28
C VAL A 161 3.84 12.57 -6.82
N VAL A 162 4.81 12.78 -7.71
CA VAL A 162 6.22 12.62 -7.34
C VAL A 162 6.61 13.61 -6.26
N THR A 163 6.10 14.85 -6.31
CA THR A 163 6.30 15.84 -5.24
C THR A 163 5.75 15.33 -3.91
N ALA A 164 4.52 14.81 -3.89
CA ALA A 164 3.94 14.22 -2.69
C ALA A 164 4.80 13.07 -2.15
N VAL A 165 5.35 12.22 -3.02
CA VAL A 165 6.26 11.14 -2.62
C VAL A 165 7.51 11.71 -1.95
N LEU A 166 8.10 12.75 -2.53
CA LEU A 166 9.27 13.42 -1.97
C LEU A 166 8.98 14.08 -0.61
N ASP A 167 7.77 14.60 -0.40
CA ASP A 167 7.33 15.19 0.86
C ASP A 167 7.30 14.20 2.03
N THR A 168 6.98 12.93 1.76
CA THR A 168 6.86 11.92 2.81
C THR A 168 8.20 11.32 3.26
N LEU A 169 9.29 11.53 2.51
CA LEU A 169 10.56 10.84 2.77
C LEU A 169 11.16 11.16 4.14
N THR A 170 10.93 12.37 4.65
CA THR A 170 11.43 12.83 5.96
C THR A 170 10.42 12.64 7.09
N ASP A 171 9.19 12.25 6.78
CA ASP A 171 8.12 12.03 7.76
C ASP A 171 8.43 10.81 8.65
N ASP A 172 8.14 10.94 9.94
CA ASP A 172 8.24 9.88 10.94
C ASP A 172 6.97 9.04 11.08
N GLY A 173 5.93 9.34 10.29
CA GLY A 173 4.66 8.62 10.26
C GLY A 173 3.56 9.25 11.12
N SER A 174 3.77 10.47 11.62
CA SER A 174 2.79 11.18 12.46
C SER A 174 1.74 11.97 11.65
N THR A 175 2.00 12.25 10.37
CA THR A 175 1.08 12.95 9.47
C THR A 175 0.47 12.01 8.45
N ARG A 176 -0.88 11.92 8.43
CA ARG A 176 -1.59 11.36 7.26
C ARG A 176 -1.29 12.27 6.07
N ASN A 177 -0.59 11.74 5.08
CA ASN A 177 -0.29 12.42 3.83
C ASN A 177 -1.40 12.15 2.81
N ASP A 178 -1.51 12.98 1.78
CA ASP A 178 -2.51 12.83 0.71
C ASP A 178 -2.33 11.52 -0.11
N LEU A 179 -1.20 10.82 0.04
CA LEU A 179 -0.87 9.61 -0.71
C LEU A 179 -1.50 8.33 -0.15
N ASP A 180 -1.96 8.33 1.10
CA ASP A 180 -2.30 7.11 1.87
C ASP A 180 -1.15 6.05 1.87
N LEU A 181 0.08 6.48 1.54
CA LEU A 181 1.26 5.65 1.54
C LEU A 181 2.08 5.90 2.81
N ASP A 182 2.45 4.80 3.46
CA ASP A 182 3.31 4.85 4.62
C ASP A 182 4.73 5.36 4.25
N PRO A 183 5.33 6.27 5.05
CA PRO A 183 6.67 6.80 4.79
C PRO A 183 7.77 5.72 4.68
N VAL A 184 7.65 4.58 5.38
CA VAL A 184 8.63 3.47 5.25
C VAL A 184 8.55 2.87 3.87
N PHE A 185 7.34 2.64 3.34
CA PHE A 185 7.17 2.14 1.98
C PHE A 185 7.67 3.15 0.94
N THR A 186 7.42 4.44 1.12
CA THR A 186 7.90 5.46 0.19
C THR A 186 9.43 5.52 0.14
N ARG A 187 10.10 5.41 1.30
CA ARG A 187 11.57 5.28 1.35
C ARG A 187 12.07 3.99 0.70
N ARG A 188 11.33 2.88 0.79
CA ARG A 188 11.64 1.63 0.08
C ARG A 188 11.61 1.86 -1.44
N LEU A 189 10.55 2.47 -1.97
CA LEU A 189 10.43 2.80 -3.40
C LEU A 189 11.65 3.58 -3.90
N VAL A 190 12.02 4.65 -3.19
CA VAL A 190 13.18 5.48 -3.57
C VAL A 190 14.49 4.71 -3.43
N ARG A 191 14.68 3.93 -2.37
CA ARG A 191 15.89 3.09 -2.17
C ARG A 191 16.13 2.14 -3.34
N HIS A 192 15.08 1.57 -3.90
CA HIS A 192 15.13 0.61 -5.00
C HIS A 192 15.04 1.26 -6.39
N GLY A 193 15.11 2.60 -6.46
CA GLY A 193 15.27 3.30 -7.73
C GLY A 193 13.97 3.54 -8.49
N TRP A 194 12.81 3.47 -7.84
CA TRP A 194 11.53 3.83 -8.48
C TRP A 194 11.58 5.23 -9.13
N LEU A 195 12.18 6.21 -8.45
CA LEU A 195 12.33 7.59 -8.97
C LEU A 195 13.26 7.71 -10.18
N ASP A 196 14.12 6.73 -10.43
CA ASP A 196 15.08 6.78 -11.54
C ASP A 196 14.37 6.69 -12.90
N GLY A 197 13.15 6.12 -12.93
CA GLY A 197 12.31 6.10 -14.13
C GLY A 197 11.63 7.44 -14.46
N TYR A 198 11.69 8.41 -13.54
CA TYR A 198 10.90 9.65 -13.64
C TYR A 198 11.74 10.93 -13.57
N THR A 199 12.92 10.89 -12.96
CA THR A 199 13.70 12.10 -12.64
C THR A 199 15.16 11.94 -13.04
N ARG A 200 15.78 13.04 -13.47
CA ARG A 200 17.25 13.11 -13.57
C ARG A 200 17.79 13.34 -12.16
N ARG A 201 18.92 12.72 -11.82
CA ARG A 201 19.55 12.78 -10.47
C ARG A 201 18.81 12.07 -9.33
N GLY A 202 17.85 11.18 -9.64
CA GLY A 202 17.24 10.28 -8.65
C GLY A 202 18.25 9.46 -7.84
N SER A 203 19.43 9.19 -8.41
CA SER A 203 20.52 8.45 -7.76
C SER A 203 21.09 9.11 -6.50
N THR A 204 21.20 10.45 -6.46
CA THR A 204 21.70 11.18 -5.28
C THR A 204 20.71 11.07 -4.12
N LEU A 205 19.43 11.31 -4.39
CA LEU A 205 18.37 11.14 -3.40
C LEU A 205 18.28 9.69 -2.94
N ARG A 206 18.35 8.72 -3.86
CA ARG A 206 18.41 7.29 -3.54
C ARG A 206 19.58 6.96 -2.61
N ALA A 207 20.77 7.52 -2.85
CA ALA A 207 21.92 7.33 -1.98
C ALA A 207 21.70 7.94 -0.58
N ALA A 208 21.13 9.14 -0.50
CA ALA A 208 20.78 9.77 0.78
C ALA A 208 19.74 8.97 1.56
N VAL A 209 18.67 8.50 0.88
CA VAL A 209 17.65 7.63 1.48
C VAL A 209 18.28 6.32 1.95
N ARG A 210 19.12 5.66 1.13
CA ARG A 210 19.88 4.46 1.53
C ARG A 210 20.69 4.72 2.80
N ALA A 211 21.49 5.77 2.85
CA ALA A 211 22.28 6.10 4.02
C ALA A 211 21.43 6.40 5.27
N ALA A 212 20.25 7.00 5.12
CA ALA A 212 19.37 7.31 6.24
C ALA A 212 18.63 6.07 6.78
N VAL A 213 18.22 5.16 5.90
CA VAL A 213 17.54 3.91 6.29
C VAL A 213 18.50 2.78 6.65
N GLU A 214 19.77 2.88 6.25
CA GLU A 214 20.86 1.98 6.64
C GLU A 214 21.05 2.00 8.17
N PRO A 215 20.74 0.90 8.87
CA PRO A 215 20.95 0.83 10.29
C PRO A 215 22.44 0.73 10.60
N VAL A 216 22.93 1.58 11.50
CA VAL A 216 24.34 1.58 11.92
C VAL A 216 24.49 1.23 13.38
N PRO A 217 25.65 0.65 13.78
CA PRO A 217 25.90 0.32 15.17
C PRO A 217 25.86 1.56 16.05
N VAL A 218 25.00 1.55 17.07
CA VAL A 218 24.97 2.56 18.14
C VAL A 218 25.54 2.01 19.44
N ARG A 219 25.57 0.69 19.56
CA ARG A 219 26.15 -0.04 20.68
C ARG A 219 26.72 -1.36 20.19
N ARG A 220 27.92 -1.69 20.65
CA ARG A 220 28.64 -2.92 20.31
C ARG A 220 29.11 -3.62 21.58
N LEU A 221 28.90 -4.93 21.63
CA LEU A 221 29.50 -5.84 22.59
C LEU A 221 30.48 -6.72 21.80
N SER A 222 31.76 -6.76 22.20
CA SER A 222 32.78 -7.47 21.42
C SER A 222 33.81 -8.22 22.27
N ALA A 223 34.26 -9.34 21.75
CA ALA A 223 35.42 -10.13 22.19
C ALA A 223 36.03 -10.83 20.97
N PRO A 224 37.24 -11.43 21.07
CA PRO A 224 37.81 -12.19 19.97
C PRO A 224 36.82 -13.26 19.44
N GLY A 225 36.50 -13.20 18.14
CA GLY A 225 35.56 -14.13 17.51
C GLY A 225 34.10 -14.01 17.98
N CYS A 226 33.71 -12.89 18.58
CA CYS A 226 32.34 -12.64 19.04
C CYS A 226 31.98 -11.16 18.95
N GLN A 227 30.90 -10.85 18.25
CA GLN A 227 30.38 -9.49 18.12
C GLN A 227 28.85 -9.50 18.19
N ILE A 228 28.29 -8.65 19.05
CA ILE A 228 26.86 -8.36 19.12
C ILE A 228 26.69 -6.87 18.92
N GLU A 229 25.86 -6.46 17.98
CA GLU A 229 25.59 -5.05 17.71
C GLU A 229 24.11 -4.72 17.84
N PHE A 230 23.82 -3.60 18.48
CA PHE A 230 22.52 -2.94 18.38
C PHE A 230 22.63 -1.83 17.34
N LEU A 231 21.80 -1.95 16.31
CA LEU A 231 21.78 -1.09 15.13
C LEU A 231 20.57 -0.17 15.20
N ARG A 232 20.71 1.10 14.76
CA ARG A 232 19.59 2.02 14.58
C ARG A 232 19.73 2.77 13.26
N ASN A 233 18.60 3.08 12.63
CA ASN A 233 18.53 3.96 11.47
C ASN A 233 18.01 5.36 11.86
N ALA A 234 18.00 6.27 10.89
CA ALA A 234 17.60 7.66 11.12
C ALA A 234 16.12 7.81 11.52
N PHE A 235 15.29 6.81 11.24
CA PHE A 235 13.83 6.83 11.42
C PHE A 235 13.35 6.02 12.64
N GLY A 236 14.26 5.62 13.53
CA GLY A 236 13.88 4.91 14.75
C GLY A 236 13.83 3.39 14.60
N GLY A 237 13.87 2.86 13.37
CA GLY A 237 14.06 1.45 13.11
C GLY A 237 15.35 0.95 13.74
N PHE A 238 15.32 -0.30 14.22
CA PHE A 238 16.43 -0.91 14.92
C PHE A 238 16.55 -2.39 14.57
N ALA A 239 17.74 -2.93 14.80
CA ALA A 239 18.01 -4.36 14.64
C ALA A 239 19.10 -4.79 15.62
N TRP A 240 19.23 -6.09 15.82
CA TRP A 240 20.37 -6.70 16.49
C TRP A 240 21.09 -7.63 15.56
N THR A 241 22.41 -7.70 15.67
CA THR A 241 23.20 -8.70 14.98
C THR A 241 24.07 -9.47 15.95
N LEU A 242 24.32 -10.73 15.64
CA LEU A 242 25.27 -11.62 16.31
C LEU A 242 26.21 -12.18 15.25
N ALA A 243 27.51 -12.12 15.50
CA ALA A 243 28.53 -12.79 14.70
C ALA A 243 29.52 -13.50 15.63
N THR A 244 29.63 -14.81 15.49
CA THR A 244 30.63 -15.66 16.11
C THR A 244 31.29 -16.54 15.04
N ALA A 245 32.31 -17.32 15.41
CA ALA A 245 32.93 -18.27 14.49
C ALA A 245 31.97 -19.35 13.96
N ASP A 246 30.90 -19.64 14.71
CA ASP A 246 29.96 -20.74 14.48
C ASP A 246 28.51 -20.28 14.25
N ARG A 247 28.19 -19.00 14.51
CA ARG A 247 26.83 -18.46 14.40
C ARG A 247 26.83 -17.07 13.80
N CYS A 248 25.87 -16.81 12.93
CA CYS A 248 25.57 -15.47 12.45
C CYS A 248 24.05 -15.28 12.51
N GLU A 249 23.57 -14.23 13.17
CA GLU A 249 22.13 -13.95 13.27
C GLU A 249 21.81 -12.47 13.11
N LEU A 250 20.64 -12.21 12.52
CA LEU A 250 19.99 -10.91 12.43
C LEU A 250 18.66 -10.98 13.20
N VAL A 251 18.36 -9.99 14.03
CA VAL A 251 17.04 -9.85 14.66
C VAL A 251 16.46 -8.49 14.35
N VAL A 252 15.25 -8.48 13.79
CA VAL A 252 14.52 -7.26 13.43
C VAL A 252 13.11 -7.28 14.01
N PRO A 253 12.53 -6.13 14.36
CA PRO A 253 11.11 -6.05 14.62
C PRO A 253 10.32 -6.33 13.35
N LEU A 254 9.25 -7.12 13.47
CA LEU A 254 8.25 -7.24 12.42
C LEU A 254 7.21 -6.14 12.61
N ARG A 255 6.65 -5.66 11.49
CA ARG A 255 5.49 -4.78 11.52
C ARG A 255 4.32 -5.57 12.11
N ALA A 256 3.52 -4.92 12.95
CA ALA A 256 2.24 -5.50 13.36
C ALA A 256 1.38 -5.76 12.11
N PRO A 257 0.66 -6.88 12.04
CA PRO A 257 -0.22 -7.13 10.90
C PRO A 257 -1.23 -6.00 10.71
N GLU A 258 -1.55 -5.62 9.48
CA GLU A 258 -2.42 -4.47 9.17
C GLU A 258 -3.80 -4.63 9.80
N TYR A 259 -4.32 -5.86 9.79
CA TYR A 259 -5.62 -6.20 10.38
C TYR A 259 -5.59 -6.33 11.91
N HIS A 260 -4.40 -6.40 12.51
CA HIS A 260 -4.21 -6.59 13.95
C HIS A 260 -3.18 -5.60 14.50
N PRO A 261 -3.47 -4.28 14.49
CA PRO A 261 -2.53 -3.26 14.95
C PRO A 261 -2.17 -3.39 16.44
N ASP A 262 -3.04 -4.02 17.23
CA ASP A 262 -2.86 -4.24 18.67
C ASP A 262 -2.07 -5.53 19.00
N THR A 263 -1.48 -6.19 17.99
CA THR A 263 -0.67 -7.40 18.16
C THR A 263 0.54 -7.11 19.06
N ALA A 264 0.89 -8.07 19.91
CA ALA A 264 2.12 -7.99 20.72
C ALA A 264 3.35 -7.78 19.80
N PRO A 265 4.38 -7.02 20.23
CA PRO A 265 5.55 -6.78 19.41
C PRO A 265 6.20 -8.09 18.94
N LEU A 266 6.20 -8.29 17.62
CA LEU A 266 6.78 -9.46 16.98
C LEU A 266 8.23 -9.18 16.58
N LEU A 267 9.07 -10.20 16.71
CA LEU A 267 10.47 -10.17 16.28
C LEU A 267 10.74 -11.31 15.30
N LEU A 268 11.48 -11.01 14.24
CA LEU A 268 12.06 -11.99 13.34
C LEU A 268 13.52 -12.19 13.71
N ALA A 269 13.94 -13.42 13.94
CA ALA A 269 15.34 -13.81 14.05
C ALA A 269 15.73 -14.67 12.84
N VAL A 270 16.68 -14.19 12.03
CA VAL A 270 17.21 -14.86 10.83
C VAL A 270 18.61 -15.39 11.15
N SER A 271 18.83 -16.69 10.97
CA SER A 271 20.14 -17.33 11.10
C SER A 271 20.80 -17.46 9.74
N LEU A 272 22.11 -17.20 9.70
CA LEU A 272 22.92 -17.13 8.50
C LEU A 272 24.12 -18.10 8.60
N PRO A 273 24.72 -18.49 7.47
CA PRO A 273 25.97 -19.23 7.47
C PRO A 273 27.05 -18.47 8.26
N PRO A 274 27.92 -19.15 9.03
CA PRO A 274 29.06 -18.52 9.68
C PRO A 274 29.91 -17.72 8.68
N GLY A 275 30.38 -16.54 9.09
CA GLY A 275 31.14 -15.62 8.23
C GLY A 275 30.31 -14.71 7.32
N SER A 276 28.98 -14.82 7.32
CA SER A 276 28.10 -13.88 6.60
C SER A 276 28.09 -12.48 7.25
N ASP A 277 27.75 -11.44 6.48
CA ASP A 277 27.41 -10.12 7.03
C ASP A 277 25.89 -10.05 7.28
N PRO A 278 25.42 -10.07 8.54
CA PRO A 278 24.00 -10.10 8.86
C PRO A 278 23.23 -8.85 8.41
N ARG A 279 23.92 -7.79 8.00
CA ARG A 279 23.30 -6.57 7.47
C ARG A 279 22.98 -6.66 5.98
N ARG A 280 23.61 -7.60 5.25
CA ARG A 280 23.56 -7.68 3.78
C ARG A 280 23.11 -9.03 3.26
N ASP A 281 23.38 -10.09 4.02
CA ASP A 281 23.25 -11.47 3.57
C ASP A 281 21.95 -12.15 4.01
N ALA A 282 20.93 -11.41 4.46
CA ALA A 282 19.67 -11.97 4.95
C ALA A 282 19.01 -12.97 3.97
N ALA A 283 19.17 -12.76 2.66
CA ALA A 283 18.71 -13.68 1.61
C ALA A 283 19.36 -15.07 1.64
N LYS A 284 20.54 -15.22 2.28
CA LYS A 284 21.29 -16.48 2.42
C LYS A 284 20.90 -17.26 3.69
N PHE A 285 19.75 -16.96 4.28
CA PHE A 285 19.28 -17.56 5.54
C PHE A 285 19.33 -19.10 5.52
N THR A 286 19.72 -19.67 6.66
CA THR A 286 19.71 -21.13 6.90
C THR A 286 18.58 -21.54 7.85
N ALA A 287 18.09 -20.59 8.66
CA ALA A 287 16.91 -20.73 9.50
C ALA A 287 16.29 -19.37 9.78
N ALA A 288 15.01 -19.34 10.15
CA ALA A 288 14.31 -18.13 10.56
C ALA A 288 13.22 -18.44 11.60
N ARG A 289 12.96 -17.50 12.52
CA ARG A 289 12.03 -17.67 13.64
C ARG A 289 11.23 -16.39 13.88
N VAL A 290 9.94 -16.51 14.07
CA VAL A 290 9.06 -15.44 14.56
C VAL A 290 8.87 -15.62 16.06
N LEU A 291 9.06 -14.57 16.83
CA LEU A 291 8.95 -14.59 18.29
C LEU A 291 8.03 -13.49 18.82
N ALA A 292 7.29 -13.79 19.88
CA ALA A 292 6.63 -12.81 20.74
C ALA A 292 7.06 -13.04 22.19
N ASP A 293 7.46 -11.98 22.89
CA ASP A 293 7.96 -12.05 24.28
C ASP A 293 9.05 -13.12 24.50
N GLY A 294 9.84 -13.38 23.45
CA GLY A 294 10.91 -14.37 23.43
C GLY A 294 10.43 -15.83 23.45
N HIS A 295 9.15 -16.10 23.18
CA HIS A 295 8.63 -17.40 22.79
C HIS A 295 8.67 -17.54 21.27
N VAL A 296 9.10 -18.68 20.75
CA VAL A 296 9.07 -18.96 19.31
C VAL A 296 7.64 -19.33 18.93
N LEU A 297 7.04 -18.57 18.02
CA LEU A 297 5.69 -18.81 17.52
C LEU A 297 5.71 -19.69 16.27
N ALA A 298 6.65 -19.40 15.36
CA ALA A 298 6.90 -20.15 14.15
C ALA A 298 8.40 -20.18 13.85
N GLU A 299 8.89 -21.30 13.32
CA GLU A 299 10.28 -21.46 12.92
C GLU A 299 10.41 -22.29 11.65
N TRP A 300 11.48 -22.03 10.91
CA TRP A 300 11.90 -22.84 9.78
C TRP A 300 13.41 -23.01 9.78
N SER A 301 13.88 -24.18 9.34
CA SER A 301 15.27 -24.41 8.96
C SER A 301 15.35 -25.41 7.81
N ALA A 302 16.42 -25.36 7.03
CA ALA A 302 16.65 -26.30 5.95
C ALA A 302 16.61 -27.78 6.41
N GLN A 303 17.03 -28.05 7.65
CA GLN A 303 17.12 -29.40 8.20
C GLN A 303 15.80 -29.89 8.82
N ARG A 304 14.99 -29.01 9.43
CA ARG A 304 13.80 -29.40 10.20
C ARG A 304 12.48 -29.05 9.52
N GLY A 305 12.51 -28.30 8.41
CA GLY A 305 11.33 -27.74 7.79
C GLY A 305 10.64 -26.72 8.68
N PHE A 306 9.37 -26.43 8.37
CA PHE A 306 8.53 -25.49 9.11
C PHE A 306 7.92 -26.14 10.36
N ARG A 307 7.88 -25.40 11.47
CA ARG A 307 7.19 -25.75 12.71
C ARG A 307 6.54 -24.51 13.30
N ALA A 308 5.42 -24.67 13.97
CA ALA A 308 4.77 -23.59 14.69
C ALA A 308 4.11 -24.12 15.97
N ASP A 309 3.87 -23.21 16.91
CA ASP A 309 2.98 -23.39 18.05
C ASP A 309 1.69 -22.60 17.75
N PRO A 310 0.63 -23.26 17.26
CA PRO A 310 -0.61 -22.57 16.89
C PRO A 310 -1.29 -21.91 18.10
N ALA A 311 -1.17 -22.48 19.30
CA ALA A 311 -1.78 -21.91 20.49
C ALA A 311 -1.06 -20.61 20.89
N ALA A 312 0.27 -20.62 20.95
CA ALA A 312 1.05 -19.41 21.20
C ALA A 312 0.86 -18.37 20.08
N TRP A 313 0.79 -18.80 18.82
CA TRP A 313 0.50 -17.93 17.69
C TRP A 313 -0.82 -17.19 17.86
N ARG A 314 -1.89 -17.89 18.28
CA ARG A 314 -3.21 -17.29 18.47
C ARG A 314 -3.32 -16.40 19.70
N ILE A 315 -2.45 -16.59 20.70
CA ILE A 315 -2.31 -15.64 21.81
C ILE A 315 -1.64 -14.34 21.32
N ALA A 316 -0.60 -14.46 20.50
CA ALA A 316 0.14 -13.32 19.98
C ALA A 316 -0.66 -12.54 18.91
N ILE A 317 -1.33 -13.26 18.01
CA ILE A 317 -2.14 -12.75 16.90
C ILE A 317 -3.57 -13.33 17.04
N PRO A 318 -4.45 -12.63 17.79
CA PRO A 318 -5.81 -13.11 18.06
C PRO A 318 -6.66 -13.19 16.80
N GLU A 319 -7.55 -14.17 16.70
CA GLU A 319 -8.43 -14.34 15.53
C GLU A 319 -9.41 -13.17 15.32
N ARG A 320 -9.71 -12.42 16.38
CA ARG A 320 -10.59 -11.26 16.33
C ARG A 320 -9.85 -10.05 16.87
N ALA A 321 -9.43 -9.16 15.98
CA ALA A 321 -9.12 -7.79 16.35
C ALA A 321 -10.41 -6.97 16.48
N ARG A 322 -10.33 -5.89 17.25
CA ARG A 322 -11.43 -4.95 17.42
C ARG A 322 -11.75 -4.29 16.07
N GLY A 323 -13.02 -4.32 15.67
CA GLY A 323 -13.48 -3.68 14.43
C GLY A 323 -13.45 -4.56 13.18
N LEU A 324 -13.00 -5.82 13.29
CA LEU A 324 -13.10 -6.76 12.17
C LEU A 324 -14.55 -7.21 11.91
N PRO A 325 -14.98 -7.35 10.64
CA PRO A 325 -16.31 -7.86 10.30
C PRO A 325 -16.56 -9.28 10.85
N ALA A 326 -17.82 -9.60 11.15
CA ALA A 326 -18.22 -10.95 11.57
C ALA A 326 -17.96 -12.03 10.50
N ALA A 327 -17.87 -11.63 9.23
CA ALA A 327 -17.61 -12.52 8.10
C ALA A 327 -16.12 -12.85 7.90
N VAL A 328 -15.20 -12.31 8.72
CA VAL A 328 -13.77 -12.63 8.60
C VAL A 328 -13.55 -14.13 8.75
N LEU A 329 -12.74 -14.68 7.84
CA LEU A 329 -12.38 -16.08 7.78
C LEU A 329 -11.75 -16.53 9.11
N PRO A 330 -12.28 -17.57 9.75
CA PRO A 330 -11.64 -18.17 10.93
C PRO A 330 -10.22 -18.60 10.60
N GLY A 331 -9.30 -18.31 11.52
CA GLY A 331 -7.90 -18.67 11.34
C GLY A 331 -7.11 -17.76 10.37
N VAL A 332 -7.61 -16.55 10.06
CA VAL A 332 -6.87 -15.51 9.34
C VAL A 332 -5.45 -15.34 9.90
N LEU A 333 -4.48 -15.03 9.02
CA LEU A 333 -3.04 -15.00 9.33
C LEU A 333 -2.54 -16.31 9.97
N PRO A 334 -2.47 -17.42 9.20
CA PRO A 334 -1.95 -18.68 9.71
C PRO A 334 -0.46 -18.53 10.09
N PRO A 335 0.10 -19.43 10.92
CA PRO A 335 1.52 -19.39 11.27
C PRO A 335 2.42 -19.34 10.05
N HIS A 336 3.32 -18.35 10.01
CA HIS A 336 4.23 -18.11 8.90
C HIS A 336 5.54 -17.46 9.39
N VAL A 337 6.56 -17.45 8.54
CA VAL A 337 7.83 -16.76 8.77
C VAL A 337 8.15 -15.86 7.56
N PRO A 338 8.01 -14.53 7.67
CA PRO A 338 8.44 -13.60 6.63
C PRO A 338 9.93 -13.31 6.84
N VAL A 339 10.79 -13.87 5.99
CA VAL A 339 12.23 -13.61 6.04
C VAL A 339 12.51 -12.25 5.42
N CYS A 340 12.81 -11.28 6.27
CA CYS A 340 13.13 -9.92 5.87
C CYS A 340 14.58 -9.56 6.22
N ASP A 341 15.17 -8.64 5.46
CA ASP A 341 16.45 -8.04 5.83
C ASP A 341 16.29 -6.90 6.85
N ILE A 342 17.43 -6.28 7.16
CA ILE A 342 17.53 -5.18 8.12
C ILE A 342 16.77 -3.92 7.68
N HIS A 343 16.40 -3.82 6.41
CA HIS A 343 15.62 -2.75 5.85
C HIS A 343 14.14 -3.10 5.65
N GLY A 344 13.76 -4.30 6.08
CA GLY A 344 12.42 -4.87 5.94
C GLY A 344 12.11 -5.42 4.54
N ASP A 345 13.07 -5.47 3.61
CA ASP A 345 12.80 -6.07 2.30
C ASP A 345 12.60 -7.58 2.46
N VAL A 346 11.57 -8.12 1.80
CA VAL A 346 11.14 -9.50 1.99
C VAL A 346 11.87 -10.39 0.98
N HIS A 347 12.54 -11.42 1.48
CA HIS A 347 13.33 -12.38 0.69
C HIS A 347 12.62 -13.73 0.55
N ALA A 348 11.77 -14.08 1.51
CA ALA A 348 10.95 -15.29 1.47
C ALA A 348 9.74 -15.17 2.41
N LEU A 349 8.63 -15.78 2.02
CA LEU A 349 7.49 -16.08 2.89
C LEU A 349 7.40 -17.60 3.06
N ILE A 350 7.55 -18.08 4.29
CA ILE A 350 7.58 -19.51 4.59
C ILE A 350 6.32 -19.90 5.36
N THR A 351 5.66 -20.96 4.90
CA THR A 351 4.47 -21.55 5.52
C THR A 351 4.69 -23.04 5.79
N ALA A 352 3.70 -23.71 6.38
CA ALA A 352 3.70 -25.16 6.51
C ALA A 352 3.71 -25.91 5.15
N HIS A 353 3.34 -25.23 4.06
CA HIS A 353 3.16 -25.83 2.74
C HIS A 353 4.32 -25.55 1.77
N GLY A 354 5.22 -24.62 2.11
CA GLY A 354 6.37 -24.32 1.29
C GLY A 354 6.93 -22.92 1.51
N THR A 355 7.61 -22.41 0.49
CA THR A 355 8.23 -21.09 0.50
C THR A 355 7.85 -20.35 -0.76
N VAL A 356 7.46 -19.09 -0.61
CA VAL A 356 7.24 -18.14 -1.71
C VAL A 356 8.38 -17.14 -1.72
N HIS A 357 9.11 -17.09 -2.83
CA HIS A 357 10.12 -16.05 -3.04
C HIS A 357 9.52 -14.88 -3.80
N PRO A 358 9.45 -13.68 -3.21
CA PRO A 358 8.89 -12.52 -3.87
C PRO A 358 9.55 -12.22 -5.23
N PRO A 359 8.83 -11.60 -6.17
CA PRO A 359 9.42 -11.18 -7.44
C PRO A 359 10.49 -10.09 -7.23
N GLY A 360 11.57 -10.17 -8.01
CA GLY A 360 12.64 -9.18 -8.11
C GLY A 360 12.34 -8.02 -9.07
N GLY A 361 11.18 -8.02 -9.74
CA GLY A 361 10.56 -6.82 -10.32
C GLY A 361 10.79 -6.53 -11.81
N VAL A 362 11.44 -7.40 -12.60
CA VAL A 362 11.75 -7.04 -14.01
C VAL A 362 11.62 -8.17 -15.05
N ALA A 363 11.79 -9.44 -14.67
CA ALA A 363 11.84 -10.55 -15.62
C ALA A 363 10.57 -11.41 -15.62
N ASP A 364 10.06 -11.78 -16.80
CA ASP A 364 8.85 -12.61 -16.91
C ASP A 364 9.02 -14.01 -16.29
N ALA A 365 10.23 -14.59 -16.37
CA ALA A 365 10.56 -15.87 -15.74
C ALA A 365 10.47 -15.81 -14.20
N ASP A 366 10.79 -14.66 -13.62
CA ASP A 366 10.76 -14.42 -12.18
C ASP A 366 9.30 -14.35 -11.68
N GLY A 367 8.42 -13.69 -12.43
CA GLY A 367 6.97 -13.70 -12.17
C GLY A 367 6.35 -15.09 -12.32
N ALA A 368 6.76 -15.87 -13.34
CA ALA A 368 6.30 -17.24 -13.51
C ALA A 368 6.69 -18.15 -12.34
N ARG A 369 7.92 -18.01 -11.83
CA ARG A 369 8.37 -18.70 -10.60
C ARG A 369 7.52 -18.30 -9.41
N PHE A 370 7.37 -17.00 -9.14
CA PHE A 370 6.58 -16.52 -8.00
C PHE A 370 5.18 -17.13 -7.99
N LEU A 371 4.49 -17.11 -9.14
CA LEU A 371 3.15 -17.69 -9.25
C LEU A 371 3.14 -19.20 -9.01
N ALA A 372 4.17 -19.94 -9.45
CA ALA A 372 4.29 -21.37 -9.18
C ALA A 372 4.54 -21.65 -7.68
N ASP A 373 5.42 -20.88 -7.05
CA ASP A 373 5.69 -20.97 -5.62
C ASP A 373 4.42 -20.67 -4.81
N ALA A 374 3.72 -19.58 -5.14
CA ALA A 374 2.47 -19.17 -4.47
C ALA A 374 1.35 -20.21 -4.64
N THR A 375 1.14 -20.74 -5.84
CA THR A 375 0.17 -21.81 -6.11
C THR A 375 0.40 -23.02 -5.20
N LYS A 376 1.66 -23.37 -4.91
CA LYS A 376 2.01 -24.53 -4.08
C LYS A 376 1.99 -24.23 -2.57
N ALA A 377 2.61 -23.12 -2.16
CA ALA A 377 2.86 -22.82 -0.76
C ALA A 377 1.69 -22.12 -0.05
N LEU A 378 0.69 -21.64 -0.79
CA LEU A 378 -0.46 -20.91 -0.25
C LEU A 378 -1.79 -21.58 -0.68
N PRO A 379 -2.15 -22.74 -0.09
CA PRO A 379 -3.19 -23.61 -0.66
C PRO A 379 -4.64 -23.20 -0.37
N ASP A 380 -4.86 -22.29 0.57
CA ASP A 380 -6.20 -21.87 1.01
C ASP A 380 -6.29 -20.33 1.13
N ALA A 381 -7.50 -19.84 1.39
CA ALA A 381 -7.78 -18.40 1.50
C ALA A 381 -6.90 -17.69 2.55
N ALA A 382 -6.69 -18.30 3.71
CA ALA A 382 -5.92 -17.70 4.80
C ALA A 382 -4.43 -17.59 4.46
N HIS A 383 -3.89 -18.60 3.76
CA HIS A 383 -2.51 -18.56 3.29
C HIS A 383 -2.34 -17.64 2.08
N LEU A 384 -3.26 -17.64 1.12
CA LEU A 384 -3.20 -16.75 -0.05
C LEU A 384 -3.18 -15.28 0.37
N ASP A 385 -3.97 -14.92 1.36
CA ASP A 385 -4.03 -13.57 1.90
C ASP A 385 -2.69 -13.05 2.46
N LEU A 386 -1.75 -13.94 2.81
CA LEU A 386 -0.40 -13.52 3.18
C LEU A 386 0.32 -12.74 2.06
N ILE A 387 -0.12 -12.87 0.80
CA ILE A 387 0.34 -11.98 -0.28
C ILE A 387 -0.16 -10.56 -0.05
N GLY A 388 -1.47 -10.37 0.18
CA GLY A 388 -2.08 -9.07 0.47
C GLY A 388 -1.47 -8.39 1.69
N GLU A 389 -1.22 -9.17 2.74
CA GLU A 389 -0.69 -8.69 4.02
C GLU A 389 0.82 -8.39 3.98
N LEU A 390 1.63 -9.22 3.31
CA LEU A 390 3.09 -9.18 3.45
C LEU A 390 3.85 -8.85 2.16
N LEU A 391 3.28 -9.16 1.00
CA LEU A 391 3.94 -9.08 -0.31
C LEU A 391 3.27 -8.10 -1.27
N PHE A 392 2.25 -7.38 -0.81
CA PHE A 392 1.52 -6.40 -1.58
C PHE A 392 1.31 -5.15 -0.74
N ARG A 393 1.33 -3.98 -1.38
CA ARG A 393 0.99 -2.72 -0.76
C ARG A 393 -0.04 -2.00 -1.60
N TYR A 394 -1.18 -1.69 -0.98
CA TYR A 394 -2.21 -0.88 -1.62
C TYR A 394 -1.64 0.48 -2.04
N ALA A 395 -1.83 0.82 -3.30
CA ALA A 395 -1.49 2.09 -3.90
C ALA A 395 -2.54 2.41 -4.97
N TYR A 396 -2.97 3.66 -5.04
CA TYR A 396 -3.89 4.09 -6.09
C TYR A 396 -3.25 4.02 -7.48
N ASP A 397 -4.08 3.88 -8.50
CA ASP A 397 -3.66 3.84 -9.89
C ASP A 397 -3.02 5.13 -10.36
N SER A 398 -2.09 5.00 -11.31
CA SER A 398 -1.49 6.14 -11.98
C SER A 398 -2.56 7.10 -12.53
N PRO A 399 -2.51 8.40 -12.21
CA PRO A 399 -3.35 9.40 -12.86
C PRO A 399 -2.95 9.65 -14.33
N ASP A 400 -1.79 9.15 -14.76
CA ASP A 400 -1.28 9.27 -16.12
C ASP A 400 -1.35 7.90 -16.85
N PRO A 401 -2.27 7.71 -17.81
CA PRO A 401 -2.41 6.46 -18.55
C PRO A 401 -1.19 6.12 -19.42
N THR A 402 -0.32 7.09 -19.70
CA THR A 402 0.94 6.85 -20.43
C THR A 402 2.05 6.31 -19.52
N ARG A 403 1.86 6.37 -18.19
CA ARG A 403 2.82 5.96 -17.16
C ARG A 403 2.18 5.02 -16.12
N PRO A 404 1.76 3.81 -16.51
CA PRO A 404 0.94 2.93 -15.67
C PRO A 404 1.55 2.54 -14.32
N PHE A 405 2.87 2.68 -14.15
CA PHE A 405 3.57 2.34 -12.90
C PHE A 405 3.78 3.52 -11.94
N LEU A 406 3.35 4.73 -12.33
CA LEU A 406 3.32 5.89 -11.45
C LEU A 406 2.28 5.65 -10.35
N LEU A 407 2.54 6.14 -9.14
CA LEU A 407 1.60 6.01 -8.03
C LEU A 407 0.46 7.02 -8.19
N GLY A 408 -0.75 6.63 -7.89
CA GLY A 408 -1.83 7.57 -7.63
C GLY A 408 -1.84 8.06 -6.19
N ASN A 409 -2.80 8.93 -5.90
CA ASN A 409 -3.21 9.30 -4.56
C ASN A 409 -4.73 9.47 -4.48
N ALA A 410 -5.28 9.69 -3.29
CA ALA A 410 -6.73 9.78 -3.10
C ALA A 410 -7.40 10.88 -3.95
N LYS A 411 -6.66 11.95 -4.29
CA LYS A 411 -7.13 13.09 -5.09
C LYS A 411 -6.82 12.96 -6.59
N LEU A 412 -5.70 12.33 -6.93
CA LEU A 412 -5.13 12.22 -8.27
C LEU A 412 -4.84 10.74 -8.57
N LYS A 413 -5.83 10.06 -9.14
CA LYS A 413 -5.76 8.64 -9.51
C LYS A 413 -6.44 8.41 -10.85
N GLY A 414 -5.95 7.43 -11.58
CA GLY A 414 -6.59 6.93 -12.79
C GLY A 414 -7.51 5.75 -12.49
N GLU A 415 -7.85 5.04 -13.56
CA GLU A 415 -8.58 3.77 -13.53
C GLU A 415 -7.80 2.83 -14.47
N ILE A 416 -6.68 2.29 -14.00
CA ILE A 416 -5.79 1.44 -14.79
C ILE A 416 -5.66 0.13 -14.04
N HIS A 417 -6.41 -0.86 -14.50
CA HIS A 417 -6.34 -2.19 -13.92
C HIS A 417 -5.06 -2.86 -14.45
N GLN A 418 -4.11 -3.18 -13.59
CA GLN A 418 -2.88 -3.85 -14.00
C GLN A 418 -3.15 -5.34 -14.24
N THR A 419 -2.47 -5.91 -15.22
CA THR A 419 -2.41 -7.37 -15.35
C THR A 419 -1.57 -7.95 -14.22
N THR A 420 -1.76 -9.24 -13.89
CA THR A 420 -0.86 -9.94 -12.94
C THR A 420 0.62 -9.72 -13.27
N ALA A 421 1.00 -9.75 -14.56
CA ALA A 421 2.38 -9.50 -14.97
C ALA A 421 2.85 -8.06 -14.69
N GLN A 422 1.98 -7.06 -14.92
CA GLN A 422 2.27 -5.66 -14.59
C GLN A 422 2.38 -5.47 -13.07
N THR A 423 1.47 -6.02 -12.27
CA THR A 423 1.52 -5.99 -10.80
C THR A 423 2.82 -6.60 -10.27
N LEU A 424 3.27 -7.74 -10.78
CA LEU A 424 4.53 -8.36 -10.36
C LEU A 424 5.77 -7.54 -10.76
N ARG A 425 5.69 -6.75 -11.85
CA ARG A 425 6.76 -5.81 -12.26
C ARG A 425 6.81 -4.57 -11.39
N THR A 426 5.79 -4.29 -10.58
CA THR A 426 5.85 -3.19 -9.61
C THR A 426 6.63 -3.57 -8.34
N ALA A 427 7.10 -4.81 -8.24
CA ALA A 427 7.79 -5.30 -7.06
C ALA A 427 9.03 -4.49 -6.71
N CYS A 428 9.13 -4.14 -5.43
CA CYS A 428 10.17 -3.31 -4.88
C CYS A 428 10.49 -3.79 -3.46
N GLY A 429 11.72 -4.28 -3.24
CA GLY A 429 12.09 -4.88 -1.96
C GLY A 429 11.20 -6.07 -1.56
N GLY A 430 10.76 -6.85 -2.54
CA GLY A 430 9.88 -8.01 -2.35
C GLY A 430 8.40 -7.69 -2.16
N LEU A 431 7.97 -6.42 -2.30
CA LEU A 431 6.56 -6.04 -2.24
C LEU A 431 6.09 -5.52 -3.58
N CYS A 432 5.03 -6.14 -4.11
CA CYS A 432 4.24 -5.59 -5.20
C CYS A 432 3.41 -4.41 -4.70
N ARG A 433 2.90 -3.62 -5.63
CA ARG A 433 1.95 -2.55 -5.36
C ARG A 433 0.90 -2.49 -6.44
N GLY A 434 -0.26 -1.99 -6.06
CA GLY A 434 -1.43 -1.88 -6.89
C GLY A 434 -2.65 -1.59 -6.05
N ASP A 435 -3.80 -1.50 -6.67
CA ASP A 435 -5.04 -1.19 -6.00
C ASP A 435 -5.84 -2.48 -5.67
N CYS A 436 -7.18 -2.40 -5.57
CA CYS A 436 -8.03 -3.56 -5.28
C CYS A 436 -8.17 -4.54 -6.44
N ASP A 437 -8.23 -4.06 -7.70
CA ASP A 437 -8.41 -4.93 -8.85
C ASP A 437 -7.11 -5.63 -9.25
N ASP A 438 -5.97 -4.95 -9.05
CA ASP A 438 -4.63 -5.52 -9.23
C ASP A 438 -4.41 -6.76 -8.35
N LEU A 439 -4.75 -6.63 -7.06
CA LEU A 439 -4.62 -7.73 -6.09
C LEU A 439 -5.63 -8.84 -6.39
N ALA A 440 -6.87 -8.50 -6.74
CA ALA A 440 -7.88 -9.48 -7.13
C ALA A 440 -7.47 -10.26 -8.38
N GLU A 441 -6.85 -9.60 -9.37
CA GLU A 441 -6.32 -10.24 -10.56
C GLU A 441 -5.16 -11.19 -10.24
N LEU A 442 -4.23 -10.77 -9.37
CA LEU A 442 -3.15 -11.64 -8.90
C LEU A 442 -3.70 -12.90 -8.21
N TYR A 443 -4.64 -12.74 -7.29
CA TYR A 443 -5.27 -13.88 -6.62
C TYR A 443 -6.03 -14.78 -7.59
N HIS A 444 -6.79 -14.20 -8.53
CA HIS A 444 -7.52 -14.94 -9.56
C HIS A 444 -6.58 -15.83 -10.40
N THR A 445 -5.42 -15.30 -10.79
CA THR A 445 -4.41 -16.06 -11.53
C THR A 445 -3.87 -17.23 -10.71
N ILE A 446 -3.57 -17.02 -9.42
CA ILE A 446 -3.06 -18.09 -8.54
C ILE A 446 -4.13 -19.17 -8.29
N LEU A 447 -5.36 -18.75 -7.96
CA LEU A 447 -6.49 -19.65 -7.71
C LEU A 447 -6.83 -20.51 -8.94
N THR A 448 -6.78 -19.92 -10.14
CA THR A 448 -7.00 -20.66 -11.39
C THR A 448 -5.91 -21.73 -11.59
N ARG A 449 -4.65 -21.42 -11.28
CA ARG A 449 -3.55 -22.42 -11.30
C ARG A 449 -3.72 -23.51 -10.25
N GLN A 450 -4.40 -23.21 -9.14
CA GLN A 450 -4.79 -24.20 -8.12
C GLN A 450 -6.03 -25.03 -8.52
N GLY A 451 -6.60 -24.79 -9.71
CA GLY A 451 -7.80 -25.48 -10.19
C GLY A 451 -9.08 -25.00 -9.51
N LYS A 452 -9.07 -23.84 -8.85
CA LYS A 452 -10.26 -23.23 -8.26
C LYS A 452 -11.05 -22.48 -9.34
N LEU A 453 -12.37 -22.56 -9.27
CA LEU A 453 -13.27 -21.83 -10.15
C LEU A 453 -13.55 -20.44 -9.55
N ALA A 454 -12.54 -19.58 -9.60
CA ALA A 454 -12.56 -18.23 -9.03
C ALA A 454 -12.90 -17.18 -10.09
N HIS A 455 -13.54 -16.09 -9.68
CA HIS A 455 -13.86 -14.94 -10.53
C HIS A 455 -13.58 -13.64 -9.80
N VAL A 456 -13.20 -12.60 -10.54
CA VAL A 456 -13.13 -11.25 -9.97
C VAL A 456 -14.56 -10.70 -9.91
N LEU A 457 -15.00 -10.39 -8.69
CA LEU A 457 -16.31 -9.84 -8.38
C LEU A 457 -16.28 -8.34 -8.68
N ASP A 458 -17.29 -7.86 -9.40
CA ASP A 458 -17.53 -6.42 -9.56
C ASP A 458 -18.40 -5.96 -8.38
N LEU A 459 -17.84 -5.13 -7.50
CA LEU A 459 -18.48 -4.66 -6.27
C LEU A 459 -18.50 -3.12 -6.25
N PRO A 460 -19.39 -2.47 -5.48
CA PRO A 460 -19.48 -1.01 -5.48
C PRO A 460 -18.16 -0.36 -5.07
N ALA A 461 -17.51 0.34 -6.03
CA ALA A 461 -16.22 1.00 -5.87
C ALA A 461 -15.08 0.09 -5.35
N HIS A 462 -15.15 -1.22 -5.62
CA HIS A 462 -14.19 -2.19 -5.11
C HIS A 462 -14.12 -3.44 -5.98
N ALA A 463 -12.96 -4.07 -6.07
CA ALA A 463 -12.78 -5.37 -6.70
C ALA A 463 -12.25 -6.40 -5.69
N ALA A 464 -12.75 -7.62 -5.82
CA ALA A 464 -12.32 -8.74 -5.00
C ALA A 464 -12.32 -10.02 -5.83
N VAL A 465 -11.57 -11.05 -5.43
CA VAL A 465 -11.73 -12.38 -6.04
C VAL A 465 -12.61 -13.25 -5.14
N GLY A 466 -13.53 -13.99 -5.74
CA GLY A 466 -14.39 -14.92 -5.02
C GLY A 466 -14.44 -16.31 -5.66
N TRP A 467 -14.61 -17.35 -4.84
CA TRP A 467 -14.90 -18.71 -5.30
C TRP A 467 -15.77 -19.45 -4.29
N VAL A 468 -16.38 -20.55 -4.73
CA VAL A 468 -17.28 -21.36 -3.91
C VAL A 468 -16.75 -22.78 -3.78
N GLU A 469 -16.82 -23.33 -2.57
CA GLU A 469 -16.49 -24.72 -2.30
C GLU A 469 -17.62 -25.43 -1.58
N LYS A 470 -17.95 -26.64 -2.07
CA LYS A 470 -18.83 -27.56 -1.36
C LYS A 470 -18.08 -28.18 -0.19
N GLN A 471 -18.64 -28.08 1.00
CA GLN A 471 -18.10 -28.62 2.24
C GLN A 471 -18.47 -30.10 2.40
N THR A 472 -17.78 -30.81 3.32
CA THR A 472 -18.01 -32.24 3.58
C THR A 472 -19.40 -32.55 4.14
N ASP A 473 -20.02 -31.59 4.81
CA ASP A 473 -21.40 -31.67 5.35
C ASP A 473 -22.48 -31.38 4.29
N GLY A 474 -22.08 -31.14 3.04
CA GLY A 474 -22.99 -30.82 1.94
C GLY A 474 -23.37 -29.35 1.81
N THR A 475 -22.97 -28.49 2.77
CA THR A 475 -23.13 -27.03 2.68
C THR A 475 -22.14 -26.41 1.69
N TYR A 476 -22.31 -25.13 1.38
CA TYR A 476 -21.42 -24.38 0.52
C TYR A 476 -20.80 -23.21 1.26
N ARG A 477 -19.56 -22.89 0.90
CA ARG A 477 -18.82 -21.76 1.43
C ARG A 477 -18.26 -20.93 0.30
N THR A 478 -18.61 -19.65 0.29
CA THR A 478 -17.97 -18.64 -0.56
C THR A 478 -16.81 -18.02 0.19
N PHE A 479 -15.64 -17.98 -0.43
CA PHE A 479 -14.48 -17.25 0.06
C PHE A 479 -14.28 -16.00 -0.78
N VAL A 480 -13.87 -14.90 -0.14
CA VAL A 480 -13.55 -13.64 -0.81
C VAL A 480 -12.19 -13.16 -0.34
N LEU A 481 -11.27 -12.91 -1.28
CA LEU A 481 -9.98 -12.26 -1.02
C LEU A 481 -9.99 -10.86 -1.63
N HIS A 482 -9.50 -9.89 -0.87
CA HIS A 482 -9.45 -8.49 -1.24
C HIS A 482 -8.32 -7.75 -0.49
N THR A 483 -8.37 -6.43 -0.43
CA THR A 483 -7.37 -5.58 0.26
C THR A 483 -7.57 -5.53 1.77
N GLN A 484 -8.59 -6.22 2.29
CA GLN A 484 -8.95 -6.36 3.71
C GLN A 484 -8.91 -7.86 4.07
N PRO A 485 -9.07 -8.25 5.35
CA PRO A 485 -8.89 -9.65 5.73
C PRO A 485 -9.87 -10.56 4.98
N PRO A 486 -9.46 -11.80 4.67
CA PRO A 486 -10.23 -12.75 3.90
C PRO A 486 -11.60 -12.97 4.54
N LEU A 487 -12.63 -13.00 3.72
CA LEU A 487 -14.01 -13.20 4.19
C LEU A 487 -14.52 -14.58 3.78
N THR A 488 -15.46 -15.09 4.57
CA THR A 488 -16.13 -16.35 4.31
C THR A 488 -17.63 -16.24 4.59
N PHE A 489 -18.42 -16.89 3.73
CA PHE A 489 -19.88 -16.89 3.81
C PHE A 489 -20.42 -18.29 3.59
N GLY A 490 -21.23 -18.79 4.53
CA GLY A 490 -21.86 -20.11 4.44
C GLY A 490 -23.27 -20.05 3.86
N GLY A 491 -23.71 -21.13 3.20
CA GLY A 491 -25.07 -21.29 2.70
C GLY A 491 -25.45 -22.75 2.47
N GLY A 492 -26.77 -23.04 2.47
CA GLY A 492 -27.28 -24.38 2.15
C GLY A 492 -27.07 -24.74 0.67
N THR A 493 -27.06 -23.74 -0.21
CA THR A 493 -26.68 -23.86 -1.62
C THR A 493 -25.54 -22.92 -1.97
N ALA A 494 -24.87 -23.17 -3.10
CA ALA A 494 -23.83 -22.28 -3.63
C ALA A 494 -24.36 -20.85 -3.83
N ALA A 495 -25.56 -20.75 -4.42
CA ALA A 495 -26.24 -19.47 -4.65
C ALA A 495 -26.47 -18.70 -3.34
N ASP A 496 -26.95 -19.37 -2.28
CA ASP A 496 -27.21 -18.71 -1.00
C ASP A 496 -25.91 -18.15 -0.39
N SER A 497 -24.82 -18.92 -0.46
CA SER A 497 -23.51 -18.48 0.05
C SER A 497 -22.95 -17.28 -0.74
N LEU A 498 -23.15 -17.24 -2.05
CA LEU A 498 -22.74 -16.12 -2.91
C LEU A 498 -23.60 -14.88 -2.65
N VAL A 499 -24.93 -15.03 -2.55
CA VAL A 499 -25.83 -13.91 -2.22
C VAL A 499 -25.45 -13.30 -0.87
N ALA A 500 -25.08 -14.13 0.12
CA ALA A 500 -24.57 -13.63 1.40
C ALA A 500 -23.27 -12.82 1.24
N ALA A 501 -22.35 -13.28 0.38
CA ALA A 501 -21.13 -12.55 0.06
C ALA A 501 -21.41 -11.21 -0.63
N TYR A 502 -22.22 -11.17 -1.68
CA TYR A 502 -22.58 -9.92 -2.37
C TYR A 502 -23.33 -8.95 -1.45
N ARG A 503 -24.28 -9.43 -0.66
CA ARG A 503 -25.04 -8.59 0.28
C ARG A 503 -24.13 -7.89 1.31
N HIS A 504 -22.99 -8.49 1.67
CA HIS A 504 -22.01 -7.84 2.54
C HIS A 504 -21.50 -6.51 1.97
N PHE A 505 -21.27 -6.43 0.65
CA PHE A 505 -20.74 -5.25 -0.03
C PHE A 505 -21.83 -4.29 -0.53
N TYR A 506 -22.97 -4.83 -0.96
CA TYR A 506 -24.09 -4.05 -1.51
C TYR A 506 -25.07 -3.53 -0.44
N GLY A 507 -24.89 -3.93 0.82
CA GLY A 507 -25.75 -3.51 1.92
C GLY A 507 -27.19 -3.98 1.74
N SER A 508 -28.13 -3.02 1.63
CA SER A 508 -29.58 -3.30 1.52
C SER A 508 -30.09 -3.48 0.09
N GLN A 509 -29.22 -3.36 -0.93
CA GLN A 509 -29.67 -3.50 -2.32
C GLN A 509 -30.13 -4.93 -2.62
N PRO A 510 -31.22 -5.13 -3.39
CA PRO A 510 -31.64 -6.46 -3.84
C PRO A 510 -30.54 -7.14 -4.67
N ILE A 511 -30.24 -8.40 -4.36
CA ILE A 511 -29.29 -9.23 -5.12
C ILE A 511 -30.07 -10.36 -5.79
N ASP A 512 -30.02 -10.43 -7.12
CA ASP A 512 -30.52 -11.56 -7.88
C ASP A 512 -29.41 -12.61 -8.03
N ARG A 513 -29.65 -13.80 -7.49
CA ARG A 513 -28.69 -14.92 -7.50
C ARG A 513 -28.35 -15.44 -8.89
N ASP A 514 -29.19 -15.16 -9.88
CA ASP A 514 -28.97 -15.54 -11.27
C ASP A 514 -28.37 -14.40 -12.11
N GLN A 515 -28.07 -13.28 -11.46
CA GLN A 515 -27.49 -12.07 -12.03
C GLN A 515 -26.42 -11.50 -11.09
N LEU A 516 -25.30 -12.20 -10.96
CA LEU A 516 -24.17 -11.77 -10.13
C LEU A 516 -23.17 -10.95 -10.97
N PRO A 517 -22.85 -9.71 -10.57
CA PRO A 517 -21.85 -8.88 -11.23
C PRO A 517 -20.43 -9.44 -11.09
N ILE A 518 -19.73 -9.62 -12.20
CA ILE A 518 -18.32 -10.00 -12.26
C ILE A 518 -17.56 -9.02 -13.17
N ALA A 519 -16.27 -8.84 -12.90
CA ALA A 519 -15.40 -8.02 -13.71
C ALA A 519 -14.52 -8.93 -14.58
N THR A 520 -14.68 -8.87 -15.90
CA THR A 520 -13.86 -9.65 -16.84
C THR A 520 -12.94 -8.74 -17.65
N ARG A 521 -11.82 -9.28 -18.09
CA ARG A 521 -10.91 -8.62 -19.03
C ARG A 521 -10.86 -9.46 -20.29
N PHE A 522 -11.16 -8.85 -21.43
CA PHE A 522 -10.97 -9.48 -22.73
C PHE A 522 -9.81 -8.79 -23.46
N PHE A 523 -8.98 -9.56 -24.17
CA PHE A 523 -7.96 -9.07 -25.12
C PHE A 523 -7.06 -7.89 -24.69
N GLY A 524 -6.56 -7.89 -23.45
CA GLY A 524 -5.58 -6.88 -23.02
C GLY A 524 -6.18 -5.48 -22.77
N GLU A 525 -7.50 -5.39 -22.57
CA GLU A 525 -8.16 -4.18 -22.08
C GLU A 525 -7.47 -3.64 -20.82
N ASN A 526 -7.25 -2.32 -20.78
CA ASN A 526 -6.66 -1.66 -19.62
C ASN A 526 -7.59 -1.59 -18.40
N ILE A 527 -8.89 -1.86 -18.57
CA ILE A 527 -9.92 -1.85 -17.52
C ILE A 527 -10.77 -3.12 -17.70
N ARG A 528 -11.17 -3.75 -16.60
CA ARG A 528 -12.13 -4.85 -16.61
C ARG A 528 -13.54 -4.32 -16.90
N SER A 529 -14.24 -4.99 -17.80
CA SER A 529 -15.65 -4.73 -18.08
C SER A 529 -16.54 -5.46 -17.08
N SER A 530 -17.60 -4.79 -16.62
CA SER A 530 -18.64 -5.39 -15.78
C SER A 530 -19.57 -6.27 -16.63
N TRP A 531 -19.84 -7.48 -16.14
CA TRP A 531 -20.80 -8.42 -16.73
C TRP A 531 -21.64 -9.06 -15.65
N VAL A 532 -22.83 -9.49 -16.00
CA VAL A 532 -23.78 -10.11 -15.08
C VAL A 532 -24.02 -11.55 -15.52
N LEU A 533 -23.68 -12.52 -14.67
CA LEU A 533 -23.79 -13.95 -14.96
C LEU A 533 -24.43 -14.72 -13.80
N SER A 534 -25.00 -15.89 -14.12
CA SER A 534 -25.59 -16.78 -13.10
C SER A 534 -24.53 -17.34 -12.15
N HIS A 535 -24.90 -17.54 -10.88
CA HIS A 535 -24.07 -18.20 -9.86
C HIS A 535 -23.43 -19.53 -10.30
N ARG A 536 -23.99 -20.21 -11.31
CA ARG A 536 -23.44 -21.45 -11.87
C ARG A 536 -22.01 -21.32 -12.38
N ILE A 537 -21.55 -20.12 -12.73
CA ILE A 537 -20.16 -19.91 -13.15
C ILE A 537 -19.16 -20.24 -12.02
N PHE A 538 -19.59 -20.27 -10.76
CA PHE A 538 -18.74 -20.60 -9.60
C PHE A 538 -18.73 -22.09 -9.24
N THR A 539 -19.60 -22.91 -9.84
CA THR A 539 -19.75 -24.33 -9.49
C THR A 539 -19.64 -25.29 -10.67
N ASP A 540 -19.84 -24.81 -11.90
CA ASP A 540 -19.80 -25.60 -13.12
C ASP A 540 -18.78 -25.01 -14.09
N ALA A 541 -17.58 -25.61 -14.13
CA ALA A 541 -16.46 -25.10 -14.94
C ALA A 541 -16.76 -25.09 -16.45
N ARG A 542 -17.56 -26.03 -16.94
CA ARG A 542 -17.95 -26.09 -18.36
C ARG A 542 -18.92 -24.96 -18.69
N TYR A 543 -19.92 -24.76 -17.83
CA TYR A 543 -20.84 -23.63 -17.95
C TYR A 543 -20.09 -22.29 -17.84
N ALA A 544 -19.21 -22.13 -16.85
CA ALA A 544 -18.40 -20.92 -16.67
C ALA A 544 -17.60 -20.59 -17.93
N LYS A 545 -16.84 -21.57 -18.46
CA LYS A 545 -16.10 -21.39 -19.70
C LYS A 545 -17.01 -20.98 -20.86
N THR A 546 -18.14 -21.68 -21.01
CA THR A 546 -19.09 -21.42 -22.11
C THR A 546 -19.68 -20.02 -22.00
N MET A 547 -20.09 -19.59 -20.81
CA MET A 547 -20.66 -18.26 -20.61
C MET A 547 -19.63 -17.15 -20.76
N LEU A 548 -18.39 -17.35 -20.29
CA LEU A 548 -17.30 -16.40 -20.51
C LEU A 548 -16.92 -16.32 -21.99
N ASP A 549 -16.90 -17.45 -22.71
CA ASP A 549 -16.73 -17.48 -24.17
C ASP A 549 -17.88 -16.72 -24.85
N VAL A 550 -19.13 -16.91 -24.43
CA VAL A 550 -20.29 -16.15 -24.94
C VAL A 550 -20.17 -14.66 -24.66
N GLN A 551 -19.75 -14.24 -23.45
CA GLN A 551 -19.57 -12.81 -23.17
C GLN A 551 -18.41 -12.21 -23.97
N ARG A 552 -17.30 -12.94 -24.10
CA ARG A 552 -16.17 -12.55 -24.95
C ARG A 552 -16.60 -12.42 -26.41
N ASP A 553 -17.28 -13.44 -26.91
CA ASP A 553 -17.71 -13.49 -28.30
C ASP A 553 -18.79 -12.44 -28.53
N TRP A 554 -19.71 -12.19 -27.60
CA TRP A 554 -20.66 -11.10 -27.71
C TRP A 554 -19.95 -9.74 -27.72
N HIS A 555 -19.04 -9.50 -26.77
CA HIS A 555 -18.24 -8.29 -26.70
C HIS A 555 -17.52 -8.04 -28.04
N LEU A 556 -16.76 -9.02 -28.53
CA LEU A 556 -16.03 -8.89 -29.79
C LEU A 556 -16.91 -8.88 -31.03
N HIS A 557 -17.94 -9.74 -31.07
CA HIS A 557 -18.82 -9.88 -32.23
C HIS A 557 -19.70 -8.66 -32.38
N THR A 558 -20.14 -8.00 -31.31
CA THR A 558 -20.86 -6.73 -31.42
C THR A 558 -19.97 -5.67 -32.03
N TYR A 559 -18.71 -5.53 -31.60
CA TYR A 559 -17.79 -4.60 -32.24
C TYR A 559 -17.47 -5.01 -33.68
N ARG A 560 -17.22 -6.29 -33.94
CA ARG A 560 -16.89 -6.78 -35.27
C ARG A 560 -18.07 -6.68 -36.24
N GLN A 561 -19.28 -7.07 -35.84
CA GLN A 561 -20.49 -6.89 -36.62
C GLN A 561 -20.78 -5.41 -36.85
N GLY A 562 -20.58 -4.55 -35.84
CA GLY A 562 -20.69 -3.11 -36.00
C GLY A 562 -19.75 -2.65 -37.12
N VAL A 563 -18.46 -3.01 -37.02
CA VAL A 563 -17.44 -2.68 -38.02
C VAL A 563 -17.82 -3.22 -39.40
N ASP A 564 -18.18 -4.50 -39.50
CA ASP A 564 -18.54 -5.15 -40.77
C ASP A 564 -19.80 -4.54 -41.38
N LYS A 565 -20.84 -4.24 -40.58
CA LYS A 565 -22.08 -3.58 -41.06
C LYS A 565 -21.81 -2.17 -41.54
N MET A 566 -21.02 -1.39 -40.80
CA MET A 566 -20.64 -0.05 -41.23
C MET A 566 -19.80 -0.11 -42.51
N GLN A 567 -18.85 -1.04 -42.59
CA GLN A 567 -18.06 -1.26 -43.81
C GLN A 567 -18.93 -1.70 -44.99
N GLN A 568 -19.93 -2.56 -44.78
CA GLN A 568 -20.87 -2.98 -45.81
C GLN A 568 -21.79 -1.84 -46.27
N LEU A 569 -22.30 -1.01 -45.35
CA LEU A 569 -23.05 0.21 -45.67
C LEU A 569 -22.23 1.11 -46.58
N LEU A 570 -20.97 1.37 -46.20
CA LEU A 570 -20.04 2.15 -47.01
C LEU A 570 -19.79 1.48 -48.37
N ALA A 571 -19.59 0.16 -48.42
CA ALA A 571 -19.35 -0.58 -49.67
C ALA A 571 -20.58 -0.62 -50.59
N ALA A 572 -21.78 -0.57 -50.03
CA ALA A 572 -23.05 -0.47 -50.77
C ALA A 572 -23.29 0.94 -51.35
N GLY A 573 -22.37 1.88 -51.13
CA GLY A 573 -22.43 3.24 -51.64
C GLY A 573 -23.09 4.24 -50.69
N ASP A 574 -23.51 3.82 -49.50
CA ASP A 574 -24.02 4.73 -48.47
C ASP A 574 -22.85 5.42 -47.77
N HIS A 575 -22.35 6.45 -48.43
CA HIS A 575 -21.22 7.25 -47.98
C HIS A 575 -21.62 8.45 -47.11
N ASP A 576 -22.74 8.37 -46.38
CA ASP A 576 -23.09 9.38 -45.40
C ASP A 576 -21.94 9.58 -44.37
N PRO A 577 -21.52 10.82 -44.07
CA PRO A 577 -20.47 11.09 -43.08
C PRO A 577 -20.69 10.43 -41.72
N ALA A 578 -21.94 10.28 -41.27
CA ALA A 578 -22.27 9.62 -40.01
C ALA A 578 -21.78 8.16 -39.99
N ASN A 579 -21.87 7.46 -41.13
CA ASN A 579 -21.45 6.06 -41.23
C ASN A 579 -19.94 5.90 -40.98
N TYR A 580 -19.13 6.85 -41.47
CA TYR A 580 -17.69 6.88 -41.20
C TYR A 580 -17.39 7.24 -39.74
N LEU A 581 -18.14 8.18 -39.15
CA LEU A 581 -17.95 8.59 -37.74
C LEU A 581 -18.28 7.47 -36.76
N GLU A 582 -19.26 6.63 -37.07
CA GLU A 582 -19.54 5.45 -36.27
C GLU A 582 -18.44 4.38 -36.39
N LEU A 583 -17.95 4.15 -37.61
CA LEU A 583 -16.81 3.27 -37.81
C LEU A 583 -15.56 3.77 -37.07
N ALA A 584 -15.37 5.10 -37.00
CA ALA A 584 -14.33 5.71 -36.17
C ALA A 584 -14.53 5.43 -34.67
N GLY A 585 -15.77 5.49 -34.17
CA GLY A 585 -16.10 5.20 -32.77
C GLY A 585 -15.85 3.75 -32.39
N LEU A 586 -16.20 2.82 -33.28
CA LEU A 586 -15.92 1.40 -33.11
C LEU A 586 -14.41 1.12 -33.10
N ALA A 587 -13.64 1.81 -33.96
CA ALA A 587 -12.19 1.73 -33.95
C ALA A 587 -11.58 2.28 -32.64
N GLU A 588 -12.10 3.37 -32.08
CA GLU A 588 -11.67 3.88 -30.76
C GLU A 588 -11.92 2.88 -29.64
N ARG A 589 -13.10 2.25 -29.60
CA ARG A 589 -13.45 1.24 -28.57
C ARG A 589 -12.57 0.00 -28.62
N THR A 590 -11.99 -0.29 -29.78
CA THR A 590 -11.08 -1.42 -30.00
C THR A 590 -9.60 -1.00 -29.99
N GLY A 591 -9.30 0.25 -29.63
CA GLY A 591 -7.92 0.78 -29.53
C GLY A 591 -7.21 0.99 -30.87
N GLN A 592 -7.94 0.97 -31.99
CA GLN A 592 -7.41 1.14 -33.34
C GLN A 592 -7.34 2.63 -33.72
N TRP A 593 -6.51 3.40 -33.01
CA TRP A 593 -6.49 4.87 -33.09
C TRP A 593 -6.22 5.42 -34.50
N ASP A 594 -5.31 4.79 -35.26
CA ASP A 594 -5.01 5.21 -36.63
C ASP A 594 -6.20 5.02 -37.57
N GLU A 595 -6.96 3.94 -37.39
CA GLU A 595 -8.17 3.68 -38.14
C GLU A 595 -9.27 4.68 -37.79
N ALA A 596 -9.41 5.01 -36.50
CA ALA A 596 -10.34 6.05 -36.05
C ALA A 596 -10.03 7.41 -36.69
N VAL A 597 -8.75 7.80 -36.75
CA VAL A 597 -8.29 9.01 -37.45
C VAL A 597 -8.64 8.95 -38.94
N ARG A 598 -8.35 7.82 -39.61
CA ARG A 598 -8.62 7.64 -41.03
C ARG A 598 -10.11 7.77 -41.34
N MET A 599 -10.97 7.11 -40.57
CA MET A 599 -12.42 7.18 -40.70
C MET A 599 -12.97 8.59 -40.47
N THR A 600 -12.50 9.27 -39.42
CA THR A 600 -12.94 10.64 -39.12
C THR A 600 -12.54 11.61 -40.25
N ARG A 601 -11.36 11.43 -40.87
CA ARG A 601 -10.98 12.22 -42.06
C ARG A 601 -11.89 11.96 -43.25
N GLN A 602 -12.22 10.69 -43.52
CA GLN A 602 -13.13 10.34 -44.61
C GLN A 602 -14.54 10.90 -44.41
N ALA A 603 -15.02 10.98 -43.17
CA ALA A 603 -16.26 11.67 -42.83
C ALA A 603 -16.18 13.16 -43.16
N ILE A 604 -15.11 13.83 -42.71
CA ILE A 604 -14.89 15.27 -42.95
C ILE A 604 -14.88 15.60 -44.44
N ASP A 605 -14.20 14.80 -45.26
CA ASP A 605 -14.12 15.00 -46.72
C ASP A 605 -15.48 14.91 -47.42
N ARG A 606 -16.49 14.34 -46.76
CA ARG A 606 -17.84 14.10 -47.30
C ARG A 606 -18.92 14.96 -46.65
N LEU A 607 -18.57 15.81 -45.69
CA LEU A 607 -19.52 16.74 -45.11
C LEU A 607 -20.06 17.68 -46.19
N GLY A 608 -21.36 17.96 -46.11
CA GLY A 608 -22.03 18.88 -47.04
C GLY A 608 -21.41 20.29 -47.02
N ALA A 609 -21.55 21.00 -48.13
CA ALA A 609 -21.09 22.38 -48.23
C ALA A 609 -21.73 23.25 -47.12
N GLY A 610 -20.88 23.89 -46.31
CA GLY A 610 -21.32 24.76 -45.20
C GLY A 610 -21.39 24.09 -43.83
N VAL A 611 -21.16 22.78 -43.72
CA VAL A 611 -21.02 22.09 -42.43
C VAL A 611 -19.61 22.31 -41.87
N ASP A 612 -19.50 22.66 -40.58
CA ASP A 612 -18.22 22.90 -39.92
C ASP A 612 -17.58 21.58 -39.45
N PRO A 613 -16.40 21.18 -39.97
CA PRO A 613 -15.77 19.92 -39.58
C PRO A 613 -15.02 20.00 -38.23
N THR A 614 -15.04 21.14 -37.56
CA THR A 614 -14.13 21.41 -36.43
C THR A 614 -14.28 20.42 -35.28
N GLU A 615 -15.50 20.02 -34.91
CA GLU A 615 -15.72 19.02 -33.86
C GLU A 615 -14.97 17.71 -34.15
N HIS A 616 -15.10 17.21 -35.38
CA HIS A 616 -14.43 16.00 -35.84
C HIS A 616 -12.91 16.18 -35.95
N GLN A 617 -12.43 17.40 -36.25
CA GLN A 617 -11.00 17.71 -36.21
C GLN A 617 -10.44 17.70 -34.79
N VAL A 618 -11.19 18.16 -33.79
CA VAL A 618 -10.80 18.03 -32.37
C VAL A 618 -10.70 16.56 -31.99
N ARG A 619 -11.66 15.73 -32.41
CA ARG A 619 -11.60 14.27 -32.23
C ARG A 619 -10.35 13.64 -32.87
N ILE A 620 -10.00 14.04 -34.09
CA ILE A 620 -8.75 13.61 -34.75
C ILE A 620 -7.51 13.98 -33.92
N VAL A 621 -7.48 15.18 -33.35
CA VAL A 621 -6.35 15.60 -32.49
C VAL A 621 -6.22 14.66 -31.30
N SER A 622 -7.29 14.38 -30.57
CA SER A 622 -7.29 13.45 -29.43
C SER A 622 -6.74 12.07 -29.82
N ASN A 623 -7.25 11.49 -30.91
CA ASN A 623 -6.82 10.17 -31.38
C ASN A 623 -5.36 10.15 -31.86
N LEU A 624 -4.90 11.20 -32.53
CA LEU A 624 -3.50 11.33 -32.94
C LEU A 624 -2.56 11.43 -31.73
N LEU A 625 -3.00 12.08 -30.66
CA LEU A 625 -2.22 12.17 -29.42
C LEU A 625 -2.16 10.80 -28.71
N LEU A 626 -3.27 10.05 -28.67
CA LEU A 626 -3.32 8.67 -28.16
C LEU A 626 -2.45 7.71 -29.01
N ALA A 627 -2.46 7.87 -30.33
CA ALA A 627 -1.57 7.17 -31.27
C ALA A 627 -0.10 7.64 -31.22
N ARG A 628 0.24 8.60 -30.34
CA ARG A 628 1.57 9.20 -30.20
C ARG A 628 2.09 9.93 -31.44
N ASN A 629 1.21 10.36 -32.35
CA ASN A 629 1.54 11.12 -33.55
C ASN A 629 1.34 12.64 -33.35
N LYS A 630 2.19 13.23 -32.49
CA LYS A 630 2.12 14.66 -32.11
C LYS A 630 2.30 15.62 -33.30
N SER A 631 3.11 15.24 -34.29
CA SER A 631 3.40 16.08 -35.46
C SER A 631 2.14 16.33 -36.29
N SER A 632 1.35 15.28 -36.54
CA SER A 632 0.10 15.37 -37.29
C SER A 632 -0.98 16.08 -36.47
N ALA A 633 -1.03 15.84 -35.15
CA ALA A 633 -1.96 16.54 -34.26
C ALA A 633 -1.77 18.07 -34.35
N LYS A 634 -0.51 18.54 -34.32
CA LYS A 634 -0.16 19.96 -34.44
C LYS A 634 -0.67 20.60 -35.74
N GLN A 635 -0.57 19.89 -36.87
CA GLN A 635 -1.07 20.39 -38.16
C GLN A 635 -2.60 20.59 -38.15
N VAL A 636 -3.34 19.65 -37.54
CA VAL A 636 -4.80 19.75 -37.41
C VAL A 636 -5.18 20.90 -36.47
N ILE A 637 -4.48 21.06 -35.34
CA ILE A 637 -4.67 22.20 -34.42
C ILE A 637 -4.51 23.54 -35.14
N THR A 638 -3.44 23.71 -35.92
CA THR A 638 -3.21 24.95 -36.69
C THR A 638 -4.33 25.19 -37.70
N THR A 639 -4.88 24.13 -38.30
CA THR A 639 -6.02 24.22 -39.22
C THR A 639 -7.27 24.73 -38.52
N ILE A 640 -7.60 24.18 -37.34
CA ILE A 640 -8.74 24.61 -36.51
C ILE A 640 -8.60 26.09 -36.14
N GLN A 641 -7.44 26.49 -35.60
CA GLN A 641 -7.17 27.87 -35.18
C GLN A 641 -7.30 28.86 -36.34
N THR A 642 -6.75 28.51 -37.51
CA THR A 642 -6.83 29.36 -38.72
C THR A 642 -8.27 29.55 -39.19
N ARG A 643 -9.13 28.53 -39.05
CA ARG A 643 -10.55 28.64 -39.40
C ARG A 643 -11.28 29.56 -38.43
N HIS A 644 -11.11 29.36 -37.12
CA HIS A 644 -11.76 30.19 -36.10
C HIS A 644 -11.37 31.67 -36.22
N ALA A 645 -10.12 31.98 -36.59
CA ALA A 645 -9.68 33.36 -36.77
C ALA A 645 -10.39 34.11 -37.93
N LYS A 646 -10.93 33.39 -38.92
CA LYS A 646 -11.58 33.98 -40.11
C LYS A 646 -13.07 34.23 -39.92
N ASP A 647 -13.72 33.58 -38.96
CA ASP A 647 -15.17 33.63 -38.80
C ASP A 647 -15.59 34.46 -37.59
N LYS A 648 -16.27 35.58 -37.84
CA LYS A 648 -16.68 36.53 -36.79
C LYS A 648 -18.17 36.47 -36.46
N SER A 649 -18.95 35.54 -37.03
CA SER A 649 -20.39 35.44 -36.76
C SER A 649 -20.67 34.85 -35.36
N GLU A 650 -21.72 35.33 -34.69
CA GLU A 650 -21.97 35.05 -33.28
C GLU A 650 -22.30 33.58 -32.95
N PRO A 651 -23.18 32.87 -33.69
CA PRO A 651 -23.39 31.43 -33.49
C PRO A 651 -22.11 30.61 -33.65
N ARG A 652 -21.22 31.03 -34.56
CA ARG A 652 -19.94 30.36 -34.80
C ARG A 652 -18.89 30.69 -33.73
N ARG A 653 -18.98 31.84 -33.04
CA ARG A 653 -18.12 32.13 -31.87
C ARG A 653 -18.43 31.20 -30.69
N ALA A 654 -19.70 30.90 -30.44
CA ALA A 654 -20.09 29.96 -29.39
C ALA A 654 -19.54 28.55 -29.65
N SER A 655 -19.72 28.06 -30.87
CA SER A 655 -19.17 26.77 -31.31
C SER A 655 -17.64 26.77 -31.28
N ALA A 656 -16.98 27.83 -31.75
CA ALA A 656 -15.53 27.97 -31.70
C ALA A 656 -14.99 27.95 -30.25
N ALA A 657 -15.69 28.60 -29.32
CA ALA A 657 -15.34 28.56 -27.91
C ALA A 657 -15.47 27.15 -27.33
N TYR A 658 -16.58 26.44 -27.62
CA TYR A 658 -16.76 25.05 -27.21
C TYR A 658 -15.64 24.15 -27.75
N HIS A 659 -15.36 24.20 -29.05
CA HIS A 659 -14.27 23.43 -29.66
C HIS A 659 -12.90 23.75 -29.07
N ALA A 660 -12.64 25.03 -28.77
CA ALA A 660 -11.39 25.45 -28.14
C ALA A 660 -11.24 24.90 -26.72
N ILE A 661 -12.33 24.81 -25.95
CA ILE A 661 -12.32 24.22 -24.60
C ILE A 661 -12.04 22.71 -24.69
N THR A 662 -12.73 21.98 -25.56
CA THR A 662 -12.52 20.54 -25.76
C THR A 662 -11.11 20.24 -26.28
N LEU A 663 -10.62 21.05 -27.23
CA LEU A 663 -9.25 20.93 -27.75
C LEU A 663 -8.21 21.20 -26.67
N ALA A 664 -8.43 22.22 -25.84
CA ALA A 664 -7.54 22.53 -24.73
C ALA A 664 -7.51 21.39 -23.70
N ALA A 665 -8.64 20.75 -23.40
CA ALA A 665 -8.68 19.57 -22.55
C ALA A 665 -7.84 18.41 -23.13
N ALA A 666 -7.98 18.12 -24.43
CA ALA A 666 -7.16 17.10 -25.09
C ALA A 666 -5.66 17.44 -25.09
N LEU A 667 -5.31 18.71 -25.27
CA LEU A 667 -3.93 19.21 -25.17
C LEU A 667 -3.38 19.09 -23.75
N LEU A 668 -4.19 19.34 -22.72
CA LEU A 668 -3.81 19.09 -21.33
C LEU A 668 -3.56 17.60 -21.06
N SER A 669 -4.43 16.71 -21.55
CA SER A 669 -4.22 15.25 -21.43
C SER A 669 -2.96 14.76 -22.15
N ALA A 670 -2.56 15.45 -23.23
CA ALA A 670 -1.29 15.19 -23.92
C ALA A 670 -0.11 16.02 -23.41
N ASP A 671 -0.32 16.71 -22.28
CA ASP A 671 0.67 17.46 -21.54
C ASP A 671 1.29 18.64 -22.33
N ASP A 672 0.42 19.46 -22.95
CA ASP A 672 0.78 20.72 -23.61
C ASP A 672 -0.10 21.90 -23.13
N PRO A 673 0.04 22.31 -21.86
CA PRO A 673 -0.74 23.41 -21.27
C PRO A 673 -0.42 24.78 -21.89
N ALA A 674 0.73 24.95 -22.56
CA ALA A 674 1.04 26.18 -23.28
C ALA A 674 0.18 26.31 -24.55
N ALA A 675 0.09 25.23 -25.34
CA ALA A 675 -0.83 25.18 -26.47
C ALA A 675 -2.29 25.28 -26.00
N ALA A 676 -2.66 24.61 -24.90
CA ALA A 676 -4.01 24.71 -24.33
C ALA A 676 -4.36 26.16 -23.96
N LYS A 677 -3.47 26.86 -23.24
CA LYS A 677 -3.68 28.29 -22.91
C LYS A 677 -3.81 29.13 -24.17
N GLN A 678 -2.91 28.96 -25.13
CA GLN A 678 -2.96 29.71 -26.38
C GLN A 678 -4.30 29.52 -27.11
N VAL A 679 -4.80 28.28 -27.21
CA VAL A 679 -6.09 27.97 -27.84
C VAL A 679 -7.24 28.67 -27.10
N LEU A 680 -7.27 28.56 -25.75
CA LEU A 680 -8.30 29.17 -24.92
C LEU A 680 -8.26 30.71 -25.00
N GLU A 681 -7.09 31.33 -24.90
CA GLU A 681 -6.92 32.80 -24.95
C GLU A 681 -7.41 33.41 -26.25
N HIS A 682 -7.04 32.79 -27.37
CA HIS A 682 -7.30 33.38 -28.68
C HIS A 682 -8.72 33.08 -29.18
N THR A 683 -9.38 32.07 -28.64
CA THR A 683 -10.66 31.58 -29.17
C THR A 683 -11.79 31.64 -28.14
N ALA A 684 -11.63 30.99 -26.99
CA ALA A 684 -12.72 30.85 -26.02
C ALA A 684 -12.87 32.08 -25.11
N ALA A 685 -11.75 32.58 -24.55
CA ALA A 685 -11.75 33.65 -23.56
C ALA A 685 -12.47 34.93 -24.02
N PRO A 686 -12.31 35.43 -25.27
CA PRO A 686 -13.02 36.63 -25.73
C PRO A 686 -14.54 36.47 -25.72
N TYR A 687 -15.02 35.28 -26.11
CA TYR A 687 -16.45 34.99 -26.12
C TYR A 687 -17.00 34.78 -24.69
N ILE A 688 -16.26 34.10 -23.82
CA ILE A 688 -16.65 33.95 -22.41
C ILE A 688 -16.70 35.31 -21.70
N ALA A 689 -15.75 36.21 -21.98
CA ALA A 689 -15.78 37.57 -21.44
C ALA A 689 -17.01 38.36 -21.90
N GLN A 690 -17.42 38.19 -23.18
CA GLN A 690 -18.67 38.75 -23.70
C GLN A 690 -19.88 38.21 -22.91
N LEU A 691 -19.98 36.89 -22.72
CA LEU A 691 -21.07 36.26 -21.96
C LEU A 691 -21.15 36.73 -20.50
N VAL A 692 -20.00 36.87 -19.82
CA VAL A 692 -19.93 37.46 -18.47
C VAL A 692 -20.47 38.90 -18.47
N GLY A 693 -20.07 39.70 -19.46
CA GLY A 693 -20.54 41.08 -19.61
C GLY A 693 -22.05 41.18 -19.82
N GLU A 694 -22.59 40.34 -20.71
CA GLU A 694 -24.04 40.23 -20.94
C GLU A 694 -24.79 39.86 -19.65
N ALA A 695 -24.33 38.83 -18.94
CA ALA A 695 -24.97 38.38 -17.70
C ALA A 695 -24.90 39.43 -16.59
N ARG A 696 -23.81 40.21 -16.50
CA ARG A 696 -23.69 41.35 -15.57
C ARG A 696 -24.70 42.46 -15.87
N SER A 697 -25.04 42.66 -17.15
CA SER A 697 -25.94 43.73 -17.59
C SER A 697 -27.43 43.38 -17.46
N ARG A 698 -27.78 42.11 -17.25
CA ARG A 698 -29.18 41.68 -17.13
C ARG A 698 -29.75 42.04 -15.74
N PRO A 699 -30.84 42.82 -15.65
CA PRO A 699 -31.52 43.07 -14.38
C PRO A 699 -32.16 41.78 -13.85
N ARG A 700 -32.12 41.57 -12.52
CA ARG A 700 -32.82 40.46 -11.86
C ARG A 700 -34.32 40.54 -12.18
N ARG A 701 -34.82 39.66 -13.04
CA ARG A 701 -36.26 39.52 -13.25
C ARG A 701 -36.81 38.56 -12.19
N ALA A 702 -37.75 39.06 -11.39
CA ALA A 702 -38.53 38.22 -10.50
C ALA A 702 -39.74 37.70 -11.27
N GLY A 703 -39.66 36.44 -11.70
CA GLY A 703 -40.81 35.63 -12.12
C GLY A 703 -41.49 36.04 -13.43
N SER A 704 -41.15 35.33 -14.52
CA SER A 704 -42.11 35.00 -15.58
C SER A 704 -41.51 33.92 -16.50
N ASP A 705 -42.40 33.10 -17.08
CA ASP A 705 -42.16 31.93 -17.95
C ASP A 705 -40.94 32.02 -18.90
N GLU A 706 -39.92 31.15 -18.69
CA GLU A 706 -38.63 31.22 -19.40
C GLU A 706 -38.12 29.88 -20.00
N SER A 707 -38.94 28.87 -20.29
CA SER A 707 -38.42 27.52 -20.66
C SER A 707 -37.38 27.46 -21.81
N ALA A 708 -37.45 28.35 -22.80
CA ALA A 708 -36.46 28.43 -23.90
C ALA A 708 -35.28 29.38 -23.63
N GLU A 709 -35.47 30.41 -22.80
CA GLU A 709 -34.36 31.27 -22.35
C GLU A 709 -33.53 30.57 -21.27
N ASP A 710 -34.19 29.75 -20.44
CA ASP A 710 -33.61 28.85 -19.45
C ASP A 710 -32.64 27.85 -20.07
N GLU A 711 -33.02 27.23 -21.21
CA GLU A 711 -32.17 26.26 -21.88
C GLU A 711 -30.91 26.91 -22.46
N ARG A 712 -31.03 28.09 -23.11
CA ARG A 712 -29.87 28.84 -23.59
C ARG A 712 -28.99 29.35 -22.45
N ALA A 713 -29.59 29.77 -21.34
CA ALA A 713 -28.87 30.18 -20.15
C ALA A 713 -28.14 28.99 -19.50
N ALA A 714 -28.76 27.80 -19.46
CA ALA A 714 -28.15 26.57 -18.98
C ALA A 714 -26.94 26.15 -19.84
N GLN A 715 -27.09 26.15 -21.18
CA GLN A 715 -25.99 25.85 -22.10
C GLN A 715 -24.83 26.84 -21.96
N ARG A 716 -25.12 28.14 -21.82
CA ARG A 716 -24.10 29.17 -21.55
C ARG A 716 -23.41 28.93 -20.20
N ARG A 717 -24.16 28.59 -19.15
CA ARG A 717 -23.61 28.26 -17.81
C ARG A 717 -22.67 27.07 -17.89
N GLU A 718 -23.08 25.99 -18.55
CA GLU A 718 -22.27 24.80 -18.74
C GLU A 718 -20.98 25.10 -19.52
N LEU A 719 -21.09 25.83 -20.64
CA LEU A 719 -19.92 26.25 -21.42
C LEU A 719 -18.93 27.06 -20.60
N MET A 720 -19.41 27.99 -19.76
CA MET A 720 -18.58 28.82 -18.90
C MET A 720 -17.96 28.00 -17.75
N ALA A 721 -18.70 27.06 -17.15
CA ALA A 721 -18.18 26.17 -16.13
C ALA A 721 -17.07 25.26 -16.68
N ASN A 722 -17.29 24.70 -17.88
CA ASN A 722 -16.29 23.91 -18.60
C ASN A 722 -15.06 24.76 -18.96
N PHE A 723 -15.25 25.98 -19.46
CA PHE A 723 -14.16 26.92 -19.70
C PHE A 723 -13.38 27.18 -18.41
N CYS A 724 -14.03 27.56 -17.31
CA CYS A 724 -13.36 27.89 -16.06
C CYS A 724 -12.58 26.70 -15.50
N SER A 725 -13.15 25.49 -15.59
CA SER A 725 -12.49 24.26 -15.16
C SER A 725 -11.22 24.00 -15.98
N VAL A 726 -11.33 24.01 -17.32
CA VAL A 726 -10.19 23.76 -18.22
C VAL A 726 -9.16 24.89 -18.15
N TRP A 727 -9.59 26.14 -18.01
CA TRP A 727 -8.73 27.32 -17.87
C TRP A 727 -7.97 27.30 -16.54
N ALA A 728 -8.65 27.04 -15.41
CA ALA A 728 -8.01 26.89 -14.11
C ALA A 728 -7.00 25.73 -14.10
N LEU A 729 -7.36 24.58 -14.69
CA LEU A 729 -6.44 23.45 -14.87
C LEU A 729 -5.24 23.85 -15.73
N THR A 730 -5.46 24.57 -16.83
CA THR A 730 -4.39 25.05 -17.72
C THR A 730 -3.42 25.98 -16.99
N LEU A 731 -3.94 26.97 -16.26
CA LEU A 731 -3.14 27.90 -15.46
C LEU A 731 -2.38 27.19 -14.34
N ALA A 732 -3.02 26.22 -13.68
CA ALA A 732 -2.36 25.39 -12.67
C ALA A 732 -1.17 24.62 -13.29
N HIS A 733 -1.37 23.95 -14.43
CA HIS A 733 -0.31 23.24 -15.13
C HIS A 733 0.81 24.17 -15.62
N LEU A 734 0.49 25.38 -16.09
CA LEU A 734 1.50 26.37 -16.50
C LEU A 734 2.28 26.92 -15.31
N ARG A 735 1.61 27.24 -14.20
CA ARG A 735 2.26 27.65 -12.96
C ARG A 735 3.20 26.58 -12.45
N GLU A 736 2.75 25.32 -12.46
CA GLU A 736 3.57 24.17 -12.08
C GLU A 736 4.81 24.01 -12.96
N ARG A 737 4.68 24.21 -14.28
CA ARG A 737 5.80 24.06 -15.22
C ARG A 737 6.77 25.23 -15.26
N THR A 738 6.27 26.46 -15.19
CA THR A 738 7.07 27.68 -15.45
C THR A 738 7.41 28.43 -14.17
N GLY A 739 6.76 28.13 -13.05
CA GLY A 739 6.86 28.91 -11.81
C GLY A 739 6.17 30.28 -11.87
N ALA A 740 5.67 30.69 -13.04
CA ALA A 740 4.98 31.97 -13.20
C ALA A 740 3.59 31.91 -12.56
N ALA A 741 3.29 32.88 -11.70
CA ALA A 741 1.92 33.06 -11.22
C ALA A 741 0.99 33.45 -12.39
N PRO A 742 -0.29 33.02 -12.38
CA PRO A 742 -1.29 33.54 -13.30
C PRO A 742 -1.31 35.07 -13.23
N THR A 743 -1.43 35.72 -14.38
CA THR A 743 -1.53 37.18 -14.44
C THR A 743 -2.87 37.63 -13.86
N THR A 744 -2.97 38.91 -13.47
CA THR A 744 -4.25 39.49 -13.05
C THR A 744 -5.32 39.35 -14.14
N ALA A 745 -4.92 39.38 -15.42
CA ALA A 745 -5.82 39.14 -16.54
C ALA A 745 -6.33 37.69 -16.59
N ASP A 746 -5.47 36.71 -16.32
CA ASP A 746 -5.82 35.28 -16.28
C ASP A 746 -6.87 34.98 -15.19
N LEU A 747 -6.76 35.65 -14.05
CA LEU A 747 -7.66 35.50 -12.90
C LEU A 747 -8.94 36.31 -13.04
N ALA A 748 -8.90 37.49 -13.66
CA ALA A 748 -10.06 38.37 -13.78
C ALA A 748 -11.28 37.69 -14.45
N THR A 749 -11.06 36.78 -15.41
CA THR A 749 -12.14 36.01 -16.04
C THR A 749 -12.73 34.95 -15.10
N LEU A 750 -11.89 34.27 -14.30
CA LEU A 750 -12.33 33.29 -13.30
C LEU A 750 -13.09 33.97 -12.14
N ASP A 751 -12.54 35.07 -11.62
CA ASP A 751 -13.14 35.85 -10.53
C ASP A 751 -14.49 36.41 -10.96
N ALA A 752 -14.58 36.95 -12.18
CA ALA A 752 -15.84 37.46 -12.69
C ALA A 752 -16.91 36.36 -12.87
N TRP A 753 -16.52 35.12 -13.14
CA TRP A 753 -17.45 33.99 -13.17
C TRP A 753 -17.87 33.56 -11.75
N LEU A 754 -16.91 33.41 -10.82
CA LEU A 754 -17.18 33.04 -9.43
C LEU A 754 -18.08 34.06 -8.72
N GLU A 755 -17.81 35.35 -8.87
CA GLU A 755 -18.54 36.42 -8.17
C GLU A 755 -19.97 36.65 -8.69
N HIS A 756 -20.24 36.34 -9.96
CA HIS A 756 -21.48 36.77 -10.61
C HIS A 756 -22.33 35.66 -11.18
N LEU A 757 -21.80 34.44 -11.34
CA LEU A 757 -22.49 33.37 -12.06
C LEU A 757 -22.52 32.05 -11.32
N ALA A 758 -21.40 31.60 -10.75
CA ALA A 758 -21.30 30.29 -10.11
C ALA A 758 -22.30 30.08 -8.96
N PHE A 759 -22.70 31.16 -8.28
CA PHE A 759 -23.58 31.13 -7.10
C PHE A 759 -24.87 31.94 -7.27
N ARG A 760 -25.21 32.35 -8.49
CA ARG A 760 -26.50 33.01 -8.75
C ARG A 760 -27.49 31.99 -9.31
N ASP A 761 -28.60 31.82 -8.62
CA ASP A 761 -29.85 31.39 -9.25
C ASP A 761 -30.26 32.52 -10.21
N LEU A 762 -29.76 32.43 -11.45
CA LEU A 762 -30.16 33.29 -12.56
C LEU A 762 -31.57 32.95 -13.00
#